data_AF-A0A9P1M6W7-F1
#
_entry.id   AF-A0A9P1M6W7-F1
#
_cell.length_a   1.000
_cell.length_b   1.000
_cell.length_c   1.000
_cell.angle_alpha   90.00
_cell.angle_beta   90.00
_cell.angle_gamma   90.00
#
_symmetry.space_group_name_H-M   'P 1'
#
loop_
_entity.id
_entity.type
_entity.pdbx_description
1 polymer ?
#
loop_
_entity_poly.entity_id
_entity_poly.type
_entity_poly.pdbx_seq_one_letter_code
_entity_poly.pdbx_strand_id
1 'polypeptide(L)'
;MASDGDPGGSSNSYPGATLQDIPKSWTFTSSLPHDAFYPTPQPPTPPRSPELLGVSPAAMRDLGIVAGEEKTGEFLQVVSGNKLLGWDEEAKEGGYSWAQCYGGFQFGAWAGQLGDGRAISLFETTNPATGTRYELQLKGAGLTPYSRFADGRAVLRSSIREFVVSEALHALGIPTTRALSLTLCKGSRVVRERIEPGAIVLRFAQSWLRQLATYLAEEVLGGWESLPGMLSTPEKPSENESASRGLDASEIEGEPGAEENRFARLYREVARLNAETVAKWQAYGFMNGVLNTDNTSVMGLSVDFGPFAFMDNFDPSYTPNHDDSLLRYSYKNQPTIIWWNLVRFGEALGELIGAGAGVDDPVYVKEGVKSEQEAELISRAEKIITQTGEEYKATFLREYKRLMSARLGLKNYRDADFDQLFSPLLDLMHEFELDFNQFFRRLSALPLSELETPEARRDKASISEWLDRWRKRIIEDWGAGNAEAALPEDRDAQRTKAMKAVNPNFTPRGWVLDEVIRRVEKEGEREVLRRVMHMALNPFEDSWAGKEFEGVLYEGDAEEEARWTGDVPEFVRALQSRAHFLANQGGRPLRAPPPSSDPVLASVNSSASLTRSSSSVLRLVPLSLPVSTLANAVSSTLGPKGRNVLIESSFGSPKITKDGVTVAKAITLEDKFENLGAKLIAEVAGKTNEVAGDGTTTATVLARAIFSETVKNVAAGCNPMDLRRGIQAAVDDVVEFLQKHKRDITTSEEVAQVATISANGDEHIGKLIANAMEKVGKEGVITVKEGKTLQDEMESQKVEFEKPLILLSEKKISAVQDIIPALEASTQLRRPLVIIAEDIDGEALAVCILNKLRGQLQVAAVKAPGFEGHPDMLGSTGSITITKEDTIILNGEGSKDALTQRCEQIRGVMADPSTSEYEKEKLQERLAKLSGGVAVIRVGGSSEVEVGEKKDRFVDALNATRAAVEEGILPGGGTALLKAAAQLSIKPDNFDQQLGVSIVRNAITQPAKSIVKNAGLEGAVVVGKLMDEYAGDFNKGFDSAKGEYVDMIAAGILDPLKVVRTGLRDASGVASLLGTTEVAIVDAPEKGPSGPMGGMGGMGGMGGMGGMM
;
A
#
# COMPACT_ATOMS: atom_id res chain seq x y z
N MET A 1 -36.80 -10.09 7.45
CA MET A 1 -38.24 -10.01 7.16
C MET A 1 -38.64 -8.56 7.35
N ALA A 2 -39.11 -7.88 6.30
CA ALA A 2 -39.94 -6.70 6.51
C ALA A 2 -41.21 -7.22 7.16
N SER A 3 -41.44 -6.91 8.44
CA SER A 3 -42.71 -7.18 9.06
C SER A 3 -43.72 -6.25 8.42
N ASP A 4 -44.54 -6.80 7.53
CA ASP A 4 -45.86 -6.26 7.20
C ASP A 4 -46.70 -6.31 8.49
N GLY A 5 -46.49 -5.33 9.36
CA GLY A 5 -47.34 -5.04 10.49
C GLY A 5 -48.06 -3.74 10.16
N ASP A 6 -49.26 -3.85 9.60
CA ASP A 6 -50.23 -2.76 9.55
C ASP A 6 -50.55 -2.33 11.00
N PRO A 7 -50.14 -1.14 11.47
CA PRO A 7 -50.55 -0.67 12.77
C PRO A 7 -51.90 0.03 12.57
N GLY A 8 -52.97 -0.73 12.73
CA GLY A 8 -54.30 -0.17 12.95
C GLY A 8 -54.29 0.74 14.19
N GLY A 9 -54.13 2.04 13.96
CA GLY A 9 -54.14 3.08 14.99
C GLY A 9 -54.11 4.46 14.33
N SER A 10 -55.27 5.14 14.32
CA SER A 10 -55.52 6.53 13.89
C SER A 10 -54.34 7.30 13.27
N SER A 11 -54.32 7.40 11.94
CA SER A 11 -53.40 8.25 11.17
C SER A 11 -53.60 9.74 11.51
N ASN A 12 -52.84 10.23 12.48
CA ASN A 12 -52.56 11.66 12.57
C ASN A 12 -51.57 11.96 11.42
N SER A 13 -52.05 12.43 10.28
CA SER A 13 -51.17 12.83 9.17
C SER A 13 -50.38 14.07 9.61
N TYR A 14 -49.15 13.88 10.08
CA TYR A 14 -48.24 14.98 10.36
C TYR A 14 -48.00 15.74 9.05
N PRO A 15 -48.37 17.03 8.94
CA PRO A 15 -48.31 17.77 7.67
C PRO A 15 -46.88 18.15 7.24
N GLY A 16 -45.86 17.70 7.98
CA GLY A 16 -44.49 18.19 7.88
C GLY A 16 -44.32 19.55 8.57
N ALA A 17 -43.08 19.92 8.88
CA ALA A 17 -42.73 21.24 9.40
C ALA A 17 -41.53 21.82 8.64
N THR A 18 -41.28 23.12 8.79
CA THR A 18 -40.06 23.74 8.26
C THR A 18 -38.83 23.17 9.00
N LEU A 19 -37.65 23.27 8.41
CA LEU A 19 -36.41 22.85 9.09
C LEU A 19 -36.19 23.63 10.41
N GLN A 20 -36.72 24.85 10.52
CA GLN A 20 -36.71 25.64 11.75
C GLN A 20 -37.66 25.07 12.83
N ASP A 21 -38.80 24.51 12.42
CA ASP A 21 -39.88 24.12 13.33
C ASP A 21 -39.92 22.62 13.66
N ILE A 22 -39.14 21.77 12.97
CA ILE A 22 -39.02 20.36 13.40
C ILE A 22 -38.52 20.27 14.85
N PRO A 23 -38.93 19.25 15.63
CA PRO A 23 -38.45 19.04 16.99
C PRO A 23 -36.92 18.93 17.02
N LYS A 24 -36.26 19.58 17.98
CA LYS A 24 -34.79 19.54 18.13
C LYS A 24 -34.42 19.20 19.55
N SER A 25 -33.45 18.30 19.71
CA SER A 25 -32.83 17.98 20.99
C SER A 25 -31.31 17.94 20.87
N TRP A 26 -30.64 18.13 22.00
CA TRP A 26 -29.19 18.03 22.16
C TRP A 26 -28.82 17.03 23.24
N THR A 27 -29.73 16.08 23.50
CA THR A 27 -29.62 15.07 24.56
C THR A 27 -28.26 14.39 24.48
N PHE A 28 -27.86 13.92 23.30
CA PHE A 28 -26.55 13.30 23.11
C PHE A 28 -25.39 14.20 23.52
N THR A 29 -25.28 15.41 22.95
CA THR A 29 -24.19 16.33 23.26
C THR A 29 -24.18 16.75 24.73
N SER A 30 -25.36 16.82 25.37
CA SER A 30 -25.48 17.13 26.79
C SER A 30 -25.10 15.97 27.71
N SER A 31 -25.14 14.73 27.22
CA SER A 31 -24.76 13.52 27.95
C SER A 31 -23.27 13.18 27.84
N LEU A 32 -22.49 13.92 27.04
CA LEU A 32 -21.05 13.72 26.92
C LEU A 32 -20.30 14.36 28.11
N PRO A 33 -19.29 13.68 28.69
CA PRO A 33 -18.47 14.28 29.73
C PRO A 33 -17.72 15.51 29.19
N HIS A 34 -17.67 16.59 29.98
CA HIS A 34 -16.82 17.74 29.69
C HIS A 34 -15.35 17.31 29.74
N ASP A 35 -14.70 17.20 28.57
CA ASP A 35 -13.29 16.79 28.47
C ASP A 35 -12.44 17.87 27.80
N ALA A 36 -11.37 18.29 28.49
CA ALA A 36 -10.44 19.32 28.04
C ALA A 36 -9.59 18.91 26.80
N PHE A 37 -9.48 17.61 26.50
CA PHE A 37 -8.82 17.08 25.29
C PHE A 37 -9.77 17.04 24.08
N TYR A 38 -11.07 17.23 24.29
CA TYR A 38 -12.06 17.28 23.23
C TYR A 38 -12.69 18.68 23.15
N PRO A 39 -11.98 19.62 22.52
CA PRO A 39 -12.36 21.03 22.55
C PRO A 39 -13.79 21.25 22.03
N THR A 40 -14.50 22.12 22.74
CA THR A 40 -15.65 22.89 22.27
C THR A 40 -15.45 23.32 20.81
N PRO A 41 -16.32 22.93 19.84
CA PRO A 41 -16.16 23.36 18.46
C PRO A 41 -16.27 24.85 18.20
N GLN A 42 -15.48 25.29 17.23
CA GLN A 42 -15.75 26.54 16.55
C GLN A 42 -17.01 26.38 15.68
N PRO A 43 -17.86 27.41 15.57
CA PRO A 43 -18.96 27.42 14.62
C PRO A 43 -18.45 27.12 13.19
N PRO A 44 -19.28 26.53 12.31
CA PRO A 44 -18.89 26.26 10.94
C PRO A 44 -18.36 27.54 10.28
N THR A 45 -17.40 27.42 9.38
CA THR A 45 -16.91 28.56 8.61
C THR A 45 -17.83 28.75 7.40
N PRO A 46 -18.72 29.75 7.36
CA PRO A 46 -19.75 29.84 6.32
C PRO A 46 -19.15 30.07 4.93
N PRO A 47 -19.60 29.39 3.86
CA PRO A 47 -19.22 29.73 2.50
C PRO A 47 -19.78 31.12 2.10
N ARG A 48 -18.99 31.92 1.36
CA ARG A 48 -19.41 33.25 0.90
C ARG A 48 -20.51 33.23 -0.16
N SER A 49 -20.66 32.14 -0.91
CA SER A 49 -21.62 32.04 -2.02
C SER A 49 -22.07 30.58 -2.24
N PRO A 50 -22.86 30.02 -1.31
CA PRO A 50 -23.37 28.65 -1.47
C PRO A 50 -24.39 28.56 -2.62
N GLU A 51 -24.33 27.47 -3.38
CA GLU A 51 -25.34 27.06 -4.35
C GLU A 51 -25.85 25.68 -3.98
N LEU A 52 -27.16 25.53 -3.80
CA LEU A 52 -27.78 24.23 -3.56
C LEU A 52 -27.81 23.45 -4.87
N LEU A 53 -27.09 22.32 -4.93
CA LEU A 53 -27.02 21.47 -6.12
C LEU A 53 -28.13 20.42 -6.15
N GLY A 54 -28.55 19.94 -4.98
CA GLY A 54 -29.59 18.91 -4.88
C GLY A 54 -30.07 18.70 -3.45
N VAL A 55 -31.32 18.26 -3.33
CA VAL A 55 -31.97 17.84 -2.08
C VAL A 55 -32.67 16.52 -2.34
N SER A 56 -32.57 15.57 -1.40
CA SER A 56 -33.30 14.31 -1.50
C SER A 56 -34.74 14.49 -0.97
N PRO A 57 -35.78 14.29 -1.80
CA PRO A 57 -37.17 14.33 -1.34
C PRO A 57 -37.50 13.24 -0.31
N ALA A 58 -36.88 12.06 -0.44
CA ALA A 58 -37.03 10.98 0.51
C ALA A 58 -36.45 11.35 1.88
N ALA A 59 -35.27 11.98 1.90
CA ALA A 59 -34.66 12.47 3.13
C ALA A 59 -35.51 13.54 3.83
N MET A 60 -36.16 14.45 3.08
CA MET A 60 -37.08 15.43 3.68
C MET A 60 -38.24 14.73 4.40
N ARG A 61 -38.84 13.71 3.78
CA ARG A 61 -39.94 12.95 4.40
C ARG A 61 -39.49 12.21 5.65
N ASP A 62 -38.33 11.56 5.62
CA ASP A 62 -37.79 10.82 6.76
C ASP A 62 -37.50 11.74 7.95
N LEU A 63 -37.10 12.99 7.69
CA LEU A 63 -36.87 14.02 8.71
C LEU A 63 -38.16 14.77 9.13
N GLY A 64 -39.30 14.52 8.48
CA GLY A 64 -40.55 15.24 8.73
C GLY A 64 -40.55 16.69 8.21
N ILE A 65 -39.70 17.01 7.23
CA ILE A 65 -39.62 18.34 6.61
C ILE A 65 -40.70 18.46 5.53
N VAL A 66 -41.41 19.59 5.52
CA VAL A 66 -42.47 19.88 4.54
C VAL A 66 -41.90 20.11 3.13
N ALA A 67 -42.57 19.59 2.12
CA ALA A 67 -42.19 19.81 0.72
C ALA A 67 -42.30 21.29 0.33
N GLY A 68 -41.35 21.79 -0.46
CA GLY A 68 -41.24 23.20 -0.86
C GLY A 68 -40.32 24.02 0.04
N GLU A 69 -39.98 23.54 1.25
CA GLU A 69 -39.00 24.17 2.12
C GLU A 69 -37.61 24.26 1.47
N GLU A 70 -37.25 23.30 0.61
CA GLU A 70 -35.98 23.30 -0.12
C GLU A 70 -35.78 24.51 -1.05
N LYS A 71 -36.86 25.24 -1.34
CA LYS A 71 -36.85 26.45 -2.18
C LYS A 71 -36.67 27.74 -1.36
N THR A 72 -36.71 27.67 -0.04
CA THR A 72 -36.58 28.84 0.83
C THR A 72 -35.13 29.27 0.94
N GLY A 73 -34.89 30.58 1.06
CA GLY A 73 -33.56 31.10 1.33
C GLY A 73 -33.02 30.65 2.70
N GLU A 74 -33.92 30.39 3.65
CA GLU A 74 -33.59 29.93 5.00
C GLU A 74 -33.04 28.49 4.99
N PHE A 75 -33.70 27.58 4.27
CA PHE A 75 -33.20 26.22 4.08
C PHE A 75 -31.76 26.23 3.55
N LEU A 76 -31.50 27.02 2.49
CA LEU A 76 -30.16 27.18 1.94
C LEU A 76 -29.14 27.62 3.00
N GLN A 77 -29.48 28.61 3.84
CA GLN A 77 -28.55 29.08 4.88
C GLN A 77 -28.24 28.01 5.92
N VAL A 78 -29.22 27.19 6.31
CA VAL A 78 -28.99 26.13 7.30
C VAL A 78 -28.16 25.01 6.71
N VAL A 79 -28.53 24.50 5.53
CA VAL A 79 -27.84 23.36 4.92
C VAL A 79 -26.45 23.71 4.37
N SER A 80 -26.16 24.99 4.18
CA SER A 80 -24.81 25.48 3.85
C SER A 80 -23.94 25.79 5.07
N GLY A 81 -24.48 25.65 6.29
CA GLY A 81 -23.79 26.03 7.52
C GLY A 81 -23.62 27.53 7.74
N ASN A 82 -24.40 28.37 7.05
CA ASN A 82 -24.43 29.82 7.28
C ASN A 82 -25.29 30.21 8.49
N LYS A 83 -26.27 29.37 8.85
CA LYS A 83 -27.14 29.55 10.01
C LYS A 83 -27.18 28.26 10.82
N LEU A 84 -26.87 28.33 12.11
CA LEU A 84 -27.07 27.23 13.05
C LEU A 84 -28.44 27.36 13.71
N LEU A 85 -29.15 26.25 13.87
CA LEU A 85 -30.46 26.22 14.54
C LEU A 85 -30.27 25.79 16.00
N GLY A 86 -30.86 26.52 16.94
CA GLY A 86 -30.88 26.15 18.37
C GLY A 86 -29.75 26.70 19.24
N TRP A 87 -28.79 27.42 18.65
CA TRP A 87 -27.72 28.12 19.35
C TRP A 87 -28.00 29.63 19.34
N ASP A 88 -27.94 30.27 20.51
CA ASP A 88 -27.98 31.73 20.65
C ASP A 88 -26.54 32.27 20.70
N GLU A 89 -26.12 32.94 19.64
CA GLU A 89 -24.76 33.48 19.51
C GLU A 89 -24.49 34.65 20.48
N GLU A 90 -25.52 35.43 20.85
CA GLU A 90 -25.38 36.57 21.76
C GLU A 90 -25.34 36.12 23.21
N ALA A 91 -26.19 35.17 23.59
CA ALA A 91 -26.26 34.62 24.95
C ALA A 91 -25.23 33.51 25.21
N LYS A 92 -24.68 32.89 24.16
CA LYS A 92 -23.90 31.64 24.23
C LYS A 92 -24.67 30.51 24.95
N GLU A 93 -25.98 30.47 24.75
CA GLU A 93 -26.90 29.52 25.37
C GLU A 93 -27.60 28.69 24.29
N GLY A 94 -28.06 27.50 24.66
CA GLY A 94 -28.78 26.59 23.76
C GLY A 94 -27.97 25.38 23.32
N GLY A 95 -28.47 24.73 22.28
CA GLY A 95 -27.94 23.49 21.75
C GLY A 95 -26.68 23.67 20.92
N TYR A 96 -25.61 22.98 21.30
CA TYR A 96 -24.28 23.28 20.80
C TYR A 96 -23.78 22.27 19.76
N SER A 97 -23.13 22.77 18.71
CA SER A 97 -22.56 21.92 17.65
C SER A 97 -21.29 21.22 18.12
N TRP A 98 -21.16 19.93 17.83
CA TRP A 98 -20.06 19.08 18.29
C TRP A 98 -19.28 18.45 17.12
N ALA A 99 -17.95 18.34 17.20
CA ALA A 99 -17.13 17.61 16.23
C ALA A 99 -16.57 16.34 16.88
N GLN A 100 -16.70 15.19 16.23
CA GLN A 100 -16.26 13.91 16.79
C GLN A 100 -14.78 13.63 16.47
N CYS A 101 -13.99 13.29 17.48
CA CYS A 101 -12.74 12.54 17.32
C CYS A 101 -13.06 11.06 17.46
N TYR A 102 -12.53 10.23 16.58
CA TYR A 102 -12.56 8.79 16.75
C TYR A 102 -11.20 8.16 16.44
N GLY A 103 -11.04 6.89 16.78
CA GLY A 103 -9.87 6.08 16.46
C GLY A 103 -10.34 4.77 15.86
N GLY A 104 -9.46 4.10 15.12
CA GLY A 104 -9.84 2.87 14.43
C GLY A 104 -8.65 2.17 13.83
N PHE A 105 -8.84 0.91 13.47
CA PHE A 105 -7.84 0.15 12.73
C PHE A 105 -7.96 0.43 11.24
N GLN A 106 -6.95 1.04 10.66
CA GLN A 106 -6.84 1.31 9.23
C GLN A 106 -5.78 0.38 8.61
N PHE A 107 -6.17 -0.40 7.60
CA PHE A 107 -5.32 -1.45 7.01
C PHE A 107 -4.67 -2.41 8.04
N GLY A 108 -5.30 -2.59 9.21
CA GLY A 108 -4.82 -3.47 10.28
C GLY A 108 -3.92 -2.81 11.31
N ALA A 109 -3.62 -1.52 11.19
CA ALA A 109 -2.88 -0.76 12.19
C ALA A 109 -3.80 0.20 12.93
N TRP A 110 -3.64 0.32 14.25
CA TRP A 110 -4.39 1.29 15.05
C TRP A 110 -3.99 2.73 14.67
N ALA A 111 -4.98 3.55 14.35
CA ALA A 111 -4.85 4.98 14.11
C ALA A 111 -5.67 5.73 15.16
N GLY A 112 -4.98 6.31 16.16
CA GLY A 112 -5.60 6.87 17.37
C GLY A 112 -6.22 8.27 17.24
N GLN A 113 -6.09 8.93 16.08
CA GLN A 113 -6.71 10.24 15.83
C GLN A 113 -7.25 10.30 14.39
N LEU A 114 -8.33 9.56 14.16
CA LEU A 114 -9.17 9.65 12.98
C LEU A 114 -10.34 10.59 13.29
N GLY A 115 -10.30 11.81 12.76
CA GLY A 115 -11.50 12.63 12.69
C GLY A 115 -12.14 12.42 11.32
N ASP A 116 -13.47 12.45 11.24
CA ASP A 116 -14.12 12.94 10.01
C ASP A 116 -13.61 14.37 9.74
N GLY A 117 -13.17 15.07 10.80
CA GLY A 117 -12.31 16.25 10.75
C GLY A 117 -12.98 17.46 10.10
N ARG A 118 -14.17 17.29 9.54
CA ARG A 118 -14.97 18.26 8.79
C ARG A 118 -16.46 18.10 9.05
N ALA A 119 -16.85 17.07 9.81
CA ALA A 119 -18.22 16.83 10.23
C ALA A 119 -18.51 17.57 11.53
N ILE A 120 -19.62 18.30 11.54
CA ILE A 120 -20.12 19.08 12.65
C ILE A 120 -21.55 18.60 12.92
N SER A 121 -21.78 17.96 14.06
CA SER A 121 -23.11 17.58 14.53
C SER A 121 -23.90 18.82 14.90
N LEU A 122 -25.15 18.88 14.45
CA LEU A 122 -26.03 20.04 14.63
C LEU A 122 -26.99 19.83 15.80
N PHE A 123 -27.87 18.85 15.66
CA PHE A 123 -28.91 18.52 16.61
C PHE A 123 -29.51 17.16 16.24
N GLU A 124 -30.33 16.65 17.15
CA GLU A 124 -31.13 15.46 16.95
C GLU A 124 -32.58 15.87 16.72
N THR A 125 -33.31 15.12 15.91
CA THR A 125 -34.72 15.34 15.63
C THR A 125 -35.46 14.01 15.61
N THR A 126 -36.68 14.00 16.11
CA THR A 126 -37.56 12.83 16.04
C THR A 126 -38.70 13.15 15.09
N ASN A 127 -38.85 12.36 14.04
CA ASN A 127 -39.96 12.52 13.11
C ASN A 127 -41.28 12.18 13.85
N PRO A 128 -42.21 13.14 14.00
CA PRO A 128 -43.44 12.90 14.76
C PRO A 128 -44.37 11.85 14.15
N ALA A 129 -44.24 11.59 12.84
CA ALA A 129 -45.06 10.59 12.14
C ALA A 129 -44.56 9.17 12.36
N THR A 130 -43.23 8.96 12.33
CA THR A 130 -42.62 7.63 12.41
C THR A 130 -42.08 7.29 13.80
N GLY A 131 -41.93 8.28 14.67
CA GLY A 131 -41.24 8.15 15.95
C GLY A 131 -39.74 7.90 15.82
N THR A 132 -39.19 7.91 14.61
CA THR A 132 -37.77 7.62 14.37
C THR A 132 -36.92 8.85 14.63
N ARG A 133 -35.85 8.67 15.40
CA ARG A 133 -34.90 9.71 15.77
C ARG A 133 -33.69 9.72 14.84
N TYR A 134 -33.21 10.90 14.48
CA TYR A 134 -32.06 11.12 13.63
C TYR A 134 -31.14 12.21 14.19
N GLU A 135 -29.84 12.02 14.06
CA GLU A 135 -28.81 13.03 14.26
C GLU A 135 -28.39 13.62 12.90
N LEU A 136 -28.40 14.96 12.80
CA LEU A 136 -27.99 15.69 11.61
C LEU A 136 -26.55 16.21 11.76
N GLN A 137 -25.74 16.06 10.71
CA GLN A 137 -24.36 16.55 10.67
C GLN A 137 -24.05 17.26 9.35
N LEU A 138 -23.27 18.34 9.41
CA LEU A 138 -22.70 19.00 8.24
C LEU A 138 -21.29 18.48 7.98
N LYS A 139 -21.05 17.86 6.82
CA LYS A 139 -19.72 17.43 6.36
C LYS A 139 -19.15 18.45 5.39
N GLY A 140 -17.98 19.02 5.70
CA GLY A 140 -17.31 20.01 4.86
C GLY A 140 -17.65 21.46 5.21
N ALA A 141 -18.30 21.71 6.36
CA ALA A 141 -18.79 23.04 6.70
C ALA A 141 -17.76 23.96 7.38
N GLY A 142 -16.53 23.50 7.60
CA GLY A 142 -15.45 24.34 8.16
C GLY A 142 -14.40 23.53 8.90
N LEU A 143 -13.43 24.25 9.46
CA LEU A 143 -12.37 23.66 10.28
C LEU A 143 -12.95 23.12 11.58
N THR A 144 -12.53 21.92 11.96
CA THR A 144 -12.72 21.37 13.31
C THR A 144 -11.37 21.18 13.97
N PRO A 145 -11.31 21.01 15.31
CA PRO A 145 -10.07 20.67 16.02
C PRO A 145 -9.38 19.39 15.51
N TYR A 146 -10.09 18.57 14.73
CA TYR A 146 -9.59 17.32 14.14
C TYR A 146 -9.38 17.42 12.62
N SER A 147 -9.54 18.61 12.03
CA SER A 147 -9.23 18.86 10.62
C SER A 147 -7.74 18.62 10.36
N ARG A 148 -7.43 17.61 9.53
CA ARG A 148 -6.06 17.36 9.06
C ARG A 148 -5.64 18.41 8.03
N PHE A 149 -4.95 19.48 8.47
CA PHE A 149 -4.21 20.46 7.66
C PHE A 149 -4.92 21.07 6.42
N ALA A 150 -6.24 20.95 6.32
CA ALA A 150 -7.07 21.34 5.18
C ALA A 150 -8.08 22.42 5.60
N ASP A 151 -8.62 23.17 4.65
CA ASP A 151 -9.64 24.23 4.81
C ASP A 151 -11.00 23.79 5.39
N GLY A 152 -11.10 22.56 5.92
CA GLY A 152 -12.33 22.02 6.50
C GLY A 152 -13.42 21.68 5.47
N ARG A 153 -13.16 21.82 4.16
CA ARG A 153 -14.16 21.58 3.09
C ARG A 153 -14.11 20.16 2.53
N ALA A 154 -15.29 19.65 2.14
CA ALA A 154 -15.39 18.45 1.34
C ALA A 154 -15.15 18.76 -0.14
N VAL A 155 -14.77 17.76 -0.92
CA VAL A 155 -14.57 17.90 -2.37
C VAL A 155 -15.86 17.56 -3.10
N LEU A 156 -16.26 18.41 -4.05
CA LEU A 156 -17.50 18.24 -4.81
C LEU A 156 -17.65 16.85 -5.43
N ARG A 157 -16.60 16.34 -6.09
CA ARG A 157 -16.61 15.01 -6.72
C ARG A 157 -17.02 13.90 -5.74
N SER A 158 -16.36 13.82 -4.59
CA SER A 158 -16.66 12.80 -3.57
C SER A 158 -18.03 13.05 -2.93
N SER A 159 -18.41 14.31 -2.75
CA SER A 159 -19.72 14.69 -2.20
C SER A 159 -20.89 14.33 -3.13
N ILE A 160 -20.74 14.43 -4.46
CA ILE A 160 -21.74 13.94 -5.43
C ILE A 160 -21.91 12.43 -5.27
N ARG A 161 -20.80 11.68 -5.18
CA ARG A 161 -20.82 10.23 -5.00
C ARG A 161 -21.52 9.83 -3.70
N GLU A 162 -21.15 10.45 -2.58
CA GLU A 162 -21.76 10.23 -1.26
C GLU A 162 -23.26 10.58 -1.26
N PHE A 163 -23.64 11.71 -1.87
CA PHE A 163 -25.03 12.14 -1.97
C PHE A 163 -25.89 11.13 -2.73
N VAL A 164 -25.44 10.66 -3.90
CA VAL A 164 -26.23 9.71 -4.72
C VAL A 164 -26.23 8.30 -4.12
N VAL A 165 -25.07 7.80 -3.66
CA VAL A 165 -24.95 6.41 -3.19
C VAL A 165 -25.71 6.16 -1.90
N SER A 166 -25.72 7.12 -0.96
CA SER A 166 -26.43 6.98 0.31
C SER A 166 -27.94 6.79 0.10
N GLU A 167 -28.53 7.55 -0.82
CA GLU A 167 -29.95 7.44 -1.17
C GLU A 167 -30.23 6.15 -1.96
N ALA A 168 -29.33 5.76 -2.86
CA ALA A 168 -29.45 4.50 -3.60
C ALA A 168 -29.43 3.28 -2.68
N LEU A 169 -28.48 3.23 -1.72
CA LEU A 169 -28.39 2.14 -0.75
C LEU A 169 -29.66 2.04 0.09
N HIS A 170 -30.21 3.18 0.52
CA HIS A 170 -31.48 3.20 1.25
C HIS A 170 -32.65 2.67 0.42
N ALA A 171 -32.78 3.09 -0.84
CA ALA A 171 -33.82 2.61 -1.73
C ALA A 171 -33.70 1.10 -2.04
N LEU A 172 -32.50 0.54 -1.99
CA LEU A 172 -32.24 -0.91 -2.07
C LEU A 172 -32.52 -1.66 -0.75
N GLY A 173 -32.89 -0.95 0.32
CA GLY A 173 -33.09 -1.52 1.66
C GLY A 173 -31.79 -1.85 2.40
N ILE A 174 -30.65 -1.31 1.96
CA ILE A 174 -29.34 -1.46 2.60
C ILE A 174 -29.22 -0.40 3.71
N PRO A 175 -29.01 -0.79 4.98
CA PRO A 175 -28.81 0.16 6.06
C PRO A 175 -27.62 1.07 5.79
N THR A 176 -27.85 2.38 5.86
CA THR A 176 -26.89 3.38 5.41
C THR A 176 -27.13 4.72 6.10
N THR A 177 -26.07 5.51 6.22
CA THR A 177 -26.19 6.95 6.43
C THR A 177 -26.83 7.60 5.21
N ARG A 178 -27.52 8.73 5.41
CA ARG A 178 -28.35 9.39 4.40
C ARG A 178 -27.89 10.82 4.18
N ALA A 179 -28.19 11.38 3.01
CA ALA A 179 -27.79 12.74 2.67
C ALA A 179 -29.02 13.58 2.28
N LEU A 180 -29.32 14.60 3.10
CA LEU A 180 -30.43 15.50 2.86
C LEU A 180 -30.12 16.45 1.69
N SER A 181 -28.92 17.02 1.65
CA SER A 181 -28.58 18.02 0.62
C SER A 181 -27.11 18.06 0.25
N LEU A 182 -26.85 18.49 -0.98
CA LEU A 182 -25.53 18.80 -1.52
C LEU A 182 -25.43 20.28 -1.88
N THR A 183 -24.44 20.97 -1.30
CA THR A 183 -24.21 22.40 -1.52
C THR A 183 -22.82 22.62 -2.12
N LEU A 184 -22.75 23.36 -3.22
CA LEU A 184 -21.51 23.84 -3.83
C LEU A 184 -21.05 25.12 -3.13
N CYS A 185 -19.79 25.16 -2.72
CA CYS A 185 -19.18 26.36 -2.16
C CYS A 185 -18.48 27.15 -3.27
N LYS A 186 -19.17 28.09 -3.94
CA LYS A 186 -18.57 28.87 -5.04
C LYS A 186 -17.34 29.64 -4.54
N GLY A 187 -16.26 29.53 -5.31
CA GLY A 187 -14.99 30.18 -4.99
C GLY A 187 -14.15 29.46 -3.92
N SER A 188 -14.65 28.40 -3.28
CA SER A 188 -13.84 27.53 -2.43
C SER A 188 -13.11 26.50 -3.30
N ARG A 189 -11.78 26.47 -3.17
CA ARG A 189 -10.90 25.51 -3.86
C ARG A 189 -10.22 24.64 -2.81
N VAL A 190 -10.42 23.34 -2.94
CA VAL A 190 -9.93 22.33 -2.01
C VAL A 190 -8.76 21.61 -2.66
N VAL A 191 -7.63 21.56 -1.96
CA VAL A 191 -6.44 20.84 -2.44
C VAL A 191 -6.45 19.42 -1.88
N ARG A 192 -6.46 18.43 -2.77
CA ARG A 192 -6.19 17.01 -2.46
C ARG A 192 -5.02 16.57 -3.33
N GLU A 193 -5.24 15.61 -4.24
CA GLU A 193 -4.29 15.25 -5.31
C GLU A 193 -4.25 16.29 -6.44
N ARG A 194 -5.36 17.00 -6.60
CA ARG A 194 -5.55 18.12 -7.52
C ARG A 194 -6.41 19.19 -6.84
N ILE A 195 -6.47 20.37 -7.44
CA ILE A 195 -7.37 21.44 -6.99
C ILE A 195 -8.79 21.10 -7.48
N GLU A 196 -9.72 20.93 -6.56
CA GLU A 196 -11.13 20.59 -6.85
C GLU A 196 -12.08 21.60 -6.17
N PRO A 197 -13.32 21.80 -6.67
CA PRO A 197 -14.31 22.65 -6.02
C PRO A 197 -14.72 22.13 -4.64
N GLY A 198 -14.92 23.05 -3.70
CA GLY A 198 -15.42 22.72 -2.36
C GLY A 198 -16.92 22.49 -2.31
N ALA A 199 -17.36 21.58 -1.45
CA ALA A 199 -18.77 21.26 -1.21
C ALA A 199 -19.07 21.04 0.28
N ILE A 200 -20.35 21.08 0.62
CA ILE A 200 -20.91 20.72 1.91
C ILE A 200 -22.02 19.68 1.67
N VAL A 201 -22.03 18.62 2.49
CA VAL A 201 -23.12 17.65 2.52
C VAL A 201 -23.79 17.74 3.88
N LEU A 202 -25.10 17.98 3.91
CA LEU A 202 -25.89 17.80 5.13
C LEU A 202 -26.36 16.34 5.14
N ARG A 203 -25.84 15.58 6.08
CA ARG A 203 -26.10 14.15 6.25
C ARG A 203 -26.84 13.88 7.54
N PHE A 204 -27.54 12.76 7.61
CA PHE A 204 -28.25 12.34 8.80
C PHE A 204 -28.26 10.82 8.94
N ALA A 205 -28.38 10.35 10.17
CA ALA A 205 -28.46 8.93 10.51
C ALA A 205 -29.15 8.78 11.88
N GLN A 206 -29.69 7.60 12.19
CA GLN A 206 -30.28 7.37 13.53
C GLN A 206 -29.23 7.50 14.64
N SER A 207 -27.99 7.08 14.35
CA SER A 207 -26.86 7.28 15.24
C SER A 207 -25.57 7.22 14.43
N TRP A 208 -24.64 8.12 14.75
CA TRP A 208 -23.26 8.09 14.26
C TRP A 208 -22.32 7.40 15.26
N LEU A 209 -22.85 6.92 16.40
CA LEU A 209 -22.08 6.49 17.55
C LEU A 209 -21.36 5.17 17.37
N ARG A 210 -20.29 5.05 18.17
CA ARG A 210 -19.37 3.91 18.13
C ARG A 210 -18.97 3.37 19.51
N GLN A 211 -19.19 4.11 20.61
CA GLN A 211 -18.67 3.71 21.94
C GLN A 211 -19.60 3.94 23.15
N LEU A 212 -20.68 4.72 23.07
CA LEU A 212 -21.59 4.93 24.21
C LEU A 212 -22.67 3.85 24.27
N ALA A 213 -22.31 2.68 24.82
CA ALA A 213 -23.14 1.48 24.85
C ALA A 213 -24.52 1.69 25.51
N THR A 214 -24.59 2.39 26.64
CA THR A 214 -25.85 2.64 27.36
C THR A 214 -26.79 3.56 26.58
N TYR A 215 -26.29 4.72 26.13
CA TYR A 215 -27.07 5.63 25.30
C TYR A 215 -27.58 4.94 24.03
N LEU A 216 -26.74 4.10 23.39
CA LEU A 216 -27.14 3.36 22.21
C LEU A 216 -28.31 2.40 22.50
N ALA A 217 -28.23 1.62 23.57
CA ALA A 217 -29.28 0.69 23.95
C ALA A 217 -30.58 1.43 24.29
N GLU A 218 -30.52 2.45 25.14
CA GLU A 218 -31.68 3.16 25.67
C GLU A 218 -32.34 4.10 24.64
N GLU A 219 -31.54 4.92 23.96
CA GLU A 219 -32.05 6.05 23.17
C GLU A 219 -32.12 5.78 21.66
N VAL A 220 -31.47 4.72 21.17
CA VAL A 220 -31.39 4.41 19.73
C VAL A 220 -32.00 3.05 19.40
N LEU A 221 -31.67 2.02 20.17
CA LEU A 221 -32.19 0.66 19.98
C LEU A 221 -33.54 0.42 20.68
N GLY A 222 -34.07 1.41 21.40
CA GLY A 222 -35.41 1.36 21.98
C GLY A 222 -35.50 0.68 23.35
N GLY A 223 -34.41 0.66 24.11
CA GLY A 223 -34.33 0.10 25.46
C GLY A 223 -33.57 -1.23 25.53
N TRP A 224 -33.15 -1.62 26.73
CA TRP A 224 -32.45 -2.90 26.95
C TRP A 224 -33.38 -4.11 26.70
N GLU A 225 -34.67 -3.93 26.95
CA GLU A 225 -35.72 -4.93 26.78
C GLU A 225 -36.04 -5.19 25.30
N SER A 226 -35.70 -4.23 24.43
CA SER A 226 -35.84 -4.41 22.98
C SER A 226 -34.77 -5.36 22.46
N LEU A 227 -33.60 -5.44 23.11
CA LEU A 227 -32.48 -6.24 22.64
C LEU A 227 -32.83 -7.74 22.72
N PRO A 228 -32.50 -8.50 21.67
CA PRO A 228 -32.79 -9.92 21.65
C PRO A 228 -31.86 -10.71 22.58
N GLY A 229 -32.44 -11.67 23.29
CA GLY A 229 -31.75 -12.59 24.19
C GLY A 229 -30.88 -13.63 23.49
N MET A 230 -30.36 -14.55 24.30
CA MET A 230 -29.55 -15.67 23.83
C MET A 230 -30.38 -16.64 22.98
N LEU A 231 -29.75 -17.23 21.96
CA LEU A 231 -30.37 -18.31 21.20
C LEU A 231 -30.52 -19.57 22.07
N SER A 232 -31.60 -20.33 21.87
CA SER A 232 -31.83 -21.57 22.60
C SER A 232 -30.75 -22.64 22.36
N THR A 233 -30.09 -22.62 21.21
CA THR A 233 -28.93 -23.45 20.89
C THR A 233 -27.82 -22.57 20.27
N PRO A 234 -27.00 -21.90 21.08
CA PRO A 234 -25.98 -20.95 20.62
C PRO A 234 -24.87 -21.60 19.77
N GLU A 235 -24.57 -22.88 20.00
CA GLU A 235 -23.57 -23.63 19.22
C GLU A 235 -24.05 -23.98 17.80
N LYS A 236 -25.37 -23.88 17.56
CA LYS A 236 -25.97 -24.12 16.24
C LYS A 236 -27.00 -23.04 15.88
N PRO A 237 -26.56 -21.79 15.66
CA PRO A 237 -27.47 -20.67 15.44
C PRO A 237 -28.43 -20.88 14.26
N SER A 238 -28.03 -21.65 13.25
CA SER A 238 -28.86 -21.97 12.07
C SER A 238 -30.10 -22.82 12.36
N GLU A 239 -30.16 -23.53 13.50
CA GLU A 239 -31.30 -24.39 13.88
C GLU A 239 -32.35 -23.64 14.74
N ASN A 240 -32.11 -22.36 15.07
CA ASN A 240 -33.00 -21.57 15.95
C ASN A 240 -34.05 -20.78 15.14
N GLU A 241 -35.30 -20.76 15.63
CA GLU A 241 -36.41 -19.99 14.99
C GLU A 241 -36.28 -18.47 15.23
N SER A 242 -36.13 -18.04 16.49
CA SER A 242 -35.91 -16.64 16.87
C SER A 242 -35.47 -16.50 18.32
N ALA A 243 -34.68 -15.45 18.64
CA ALA A 243 -34.34 -15.09 20.02
C ALA A 243 -35.55 -14.47 20.75
N SER A 244 -35.64 -14.69 22.07
CA SER A 244 -36.60 -14.02 22.95
C SER A 244 -36.30 -12.52 23.04
N ARG A 245 -37.31 -11.71 23.39
CA ARG A 245 -37.19 -10.26 23.68
C ARG A 245 -37.98 -9.95 24.96
N GLY A 246 -37.79 -8.75 25.52
CA GLY A 246 -38.46 -8.32 26.76
C GLY A 246 -37.70 -8.70 28.04
N LEU A 247 -36.39 -8.93 27.93
CA LEU A 247 -35.53 -9.30 29.05
C LEU A 247 -35.05 -8.05 29.78
N ASP A 248 -35.15 -8.04 31.11
CA ASP A 248 -34.75 -6.91 31.95
C ASP A 248 -33.24 -6.64 31.83
N ALA A 249 -32.80 -5.39 32.04
CA ALA A 249 -31.39 -5.01 31.97
C ALA A 249 -30.48 -5.75 32.98
N SER A 250 -31.05 -6.25 34.07
CA SER A 250 -30.36 -7.04 35.10
C SER A 250 -30.34 -8.55 34.84
N GLU A 251 -31.06 -9.01 33.81
CA GLU A 251 -31.15 -10.43 33.49
C GLU A 251 -29.85 -10.97 32.87
N ILE A 252 -29.42 -12.14 33.36
CA ILE A 252 -28.20 -12.84 32.96
C ILE A 252 -28.58 -14.18 32.32
N GLU A 253 -28.08 -14.42 31.11
CA GLU A 253 -28.33 -15.64 30.33
C GLU A 253 -27.03 -16.47 30.21
N GLY A 254 -27.12 -17.74 29.80
CA GLY A 254 -25.96 -18.59 29.51
C GLY A 254 -25.48 -19.49 30.66
N GLU A 255 -24.59 -20.42 30.30
CA GLU A 255 -23.99 -21.40 31.22
C GLU A 255 -22.85 -20.78 32.05
N PRO A 256 -22.49 -21.36 33.21
CA PRO A 256 -21.35 -20.90 34.00
C PRO A 256 -20.05 -20.76 33.18
N GLY A 257 -19.40 -19.60 33.28
CA GLY A 257 -18.23 -19.22 32.48
C GLY A 257 -18.55 -18.69 31.07
N ALA A 258 -19.82 -18.52 30.71
CA ALA A 258 -20.30 -17.83 29.51
C ALA A 258 -21.54 -16.99 29.83
N GLU A 259 -21.63 -16.46 31.05
CA GLU A 259 -22.75 -15.66 31.50
C GLU A 259 -22.83 -14.34 30.73
N GLU A 260 -23.95 -14.11 30.07
CA GLU A 260 -24.20 -12.95 29.24
C GLU A 260 -25.05 -11.93 29.97
N ASN A 261 -24.52 -10.73 30.12
CA ASN A 261 -25.25 -9.57 30.61
C ASN A 261 -25.80 -8.71 29.46
N ARG A 262 -26.40 -7.57 29.81
CA ARG A 262 -26.97 -6.63 28.84
C ARG A 262 -25.98 -6.12 27.77
N PHE A 263 -24.68 -6.00 28.09
CA PHE A 263 -23.68 -5.55 27.12
C PHE A 263 -23.28 -6.67 26.16
N ALA A 264 -23.30 -7.93 26.60
CA ALA A 264 -23.15 -9.08 25.72
C ALA A 264 -24.32 -9.16 24.70
N ARG A 265 -25.56 -8.92 25.16
CA ARG A 265 -26.74 -8.79 24.28
C ARG A 265 -26.58 -7.65 23.27
N LEU A 266 -26.09 -6.48 23.71
CA LEU A 266 -25.82 -5.36 22.82
C LEU A 266 -24.77 -5.70 21.76
N TYR A 267 -23.64 -6.28 22.16
CA TYR A 267 -22.57 -6.69 21.25
C TYR A 267 -23.08 -7.67 20.18
N ARG A 268 -23.88 -8.65 20.60
CA ARG A 268 -24.52 -9.59 19.68
C ARG A 268 -25.44 -8.90 18.69
N GLU A 269 -26.29 -7.97 19.13
CA GLU A 269 -27.21 -7.27 18.23
C GLU A 269 -26.43 -6.42 17.21
N VAL A 270 -25.37 -5.73 17.64
CA VAL A 270 -24.46 -5.02 16.74
C VAL A 270 -23.87 -5.97 15.68
N ALA A 271 -23.46 -7.17 16.08
CA ALA A 271 -22.95 -8.18 15.16
C ALA A 271 -24.02 -8.65 14.15
N ARG A 272 -25.26 -8.90 14.60
CA ARG A 272 -26.38 -9.28 13.72
C ARG A 272 -26.71 -8.19 12.70
N LEU A 273 -26.81 -6.93 13.12
CA LEU A 273 -27.09 -5.79 12.23
C LEU A 273 -26.00 -5.62 11.16
N ASN A 274 -24.73 -5.80 11.53
CA ASN A 274 -23.61 -5.75 10.59
C ASN A 274 -23.61 -6.97 9.64
N ALA A 275 -23.97 -8.16 10.12
CA ALA A 275 -24.11 -9.37 9.30
C ALA A 275 -25.18 -9.20 8.21
N GLU A 276 -26.34 -8.64 8.56
CA GLU A 276 -27.41 -8.37 7.60
C GLU A 276 -27.01 -7.32 6.56
N THR A 277 -26.29 -6.28 6.99
CA THR A 277 -25.83 -5.22 6.09
C THR A 277 -24.85 -5.75 5.06
N VAL A 278 -23.82 -6.49 5.48
CA VAL A 278 -22.85 -7.06 4.55
C VAL A 278 -23.45 -8.18 3.69
N ALA A 279 -24.46 -8.91 4.18
CA ALA A 279 -25.23 -9.84 3.35
C ALA A 279 -25.97 -9.12 2.20
N LYS A 280 -26.56 -7.95 2.48
CA LYS A 280 -27.16 -7.12 1.44
C LYS A 280 -26.11 -6.53 0.49
N TRP A 281 -24.95 -6.11 1.00
CA TRP A 281 -23.83 -5.68 0.15
C TRP A 281 -23.45 -6.77 -0.86
N GLN A 282 -23.27 -8.01 -0.40
CA GLN A 282 -22.99 -9.15 -1.28
C GLN A 282 -24.14 -9.36 -2.28
N ALA A 283 -25.38 -9.43 -1.82
CA ALA A 283 -26.53 -9.70 -2.68
C ALA A 283 -26.76 -8.64 -3.78
N TYR A 284 -26.37 -7.39 -3.57
CA TYR A 284 -26.49 -6.29 -4.54
C TYR A 284 -25.18 -5.91 -5.23
N GLY A 285 -24.08 -6.60 -4.92
CA GLY A 285 -22.77 -6.34 -5.52
C GLY A 285 -22.22 -4.98 -5.11
N PHE A 286 -22.49 -4.52 -3.89
CA PHE A 286 -21.90 -3.30 -3.36
C PHE A 286 -20.63 -3.61 -2.57
N MET A 287 -19.58 -2.79 -2.74
CA MET A 287 -18.32 -2.93 -2.01
C MET A 287 -17.87 -1.59 -1.46
N ASN A 288 -17.47 -1.58 -0.19
CA ASN A 288 -16.69 -0.50 0.38
C ASN A 288 -15.19 -0.77 0.18
N GLY A 289 -14.47 0.12 -0.51
CA GLY A 289 -13.06 -0.07 -0.87
C GLY A 289 -12.07 0.24 0.25
N VAL A 290 -12.52 0.89 1.31
CA VAL A 290 -11.73 1.08 2.52
C VAL A 290 -12.63 0.68 3.67
N LEU A 291 -12.54 -0.60 4.08
CA LEU A 291 -13.38 -1.14 5.14
C LEU A 291 -12.60 -1.22 6.46
N ASN A 292 -12.31 -0.05 7.02
CA ASN A 292 -11.74 0.07 8.35
C ASN A 292 -12.83 -0.13 9.42
N THR A 293 -12.44 -0.16 10.69
CA THR A 293 -13.39 -0.29 11.82
C THR A 293 -14.38 0.88 11.93
N ASP A 294 -14.14 1.98 11.21
CA ASP A 294 -14.97 3.17 11.16
C ASP A 294 -15.96 3.24 9.98
N ASN A 295 -16.00 2.24 9.09
CA ASN A 295 -16.85 2.32 7.88
C ASN A 295 -18.23 1.66 8.03
N THR A 296 -18.47 0.95 9.12
CA THR A 296 -19.82 0.58 9.56
C THR A 296 -20.08 1.13 10.95
N SER A 297 -21.32 1.56 11.19
CA SER A 297 -21.74 1.94 12.55
C SER A 297 -22.13 0.71 13.36
N VAL A 298 -22.25 0.89 14.67
CA VAL A 298 -22.81 -0.11 15.59
C VAL A 298 -24.26 -0.49 15.24
N MET A 299 -24.98 0.37 14.52
CA MET A 299 -26.32 0.10 13.98
C MET A 299 -26.29 -0.73 12.68
N GLY A 300 -25.11 -1.19 12.25
CA GLY A 300 -24.92 -1.81 10.94
C GLY A 300 -25.08 -0.84 9.77
N LEU A 301 -25.14 0.48 9.98
CA LEU A 301 -25.25 1.42 8.86
C LEU A 301 -23.94 1.49 8.08
N SER A 302 -24.05 1.48 6.74
CA SER A 302 -22.98 1.84 5.82
C SER A 302 -22.61 3.32 6.00
N VAL A 303 -21.34 3.62 6.31
CA VAL A 303 -20.87 4.97 6.64
C VAL A 303 -19.55 5.26 5.91
N ASP A 304 -19.29 6.55 5.67
CA ASP A 304 -18.07 7.10 5.09
C ASP A 304 -17.67 6.46 3.74
N PHE A 305 -18.32 6.94 2.69
CA PHE A 305 -18.15 6.49 1.32
C PHE A 305 -16.86 7.06 0.71
N GLY A 306 -15.73 6.45 1.08
CA GLY A 306 -14.45 6.63 0.39
C GLY A 306 -14.48 6.02 -1.03
N PRO A 307 -13.44 5.31 -1.48
CA PRO A 307 -13.56 4.44 -2.65
C PRO A 307 -14.68 3.41 -2.39
N PHE A 308 -15.68 3.34 -3.26
CA PHE A 308 -16.72 2.31 -3.26
C PHE A 308 -17.11 1.98 -4.70
N ALA A 309 -17.79 0.86 -4.90
CA ALA A 309 -18.42 0.54 -6.18
C ALA A 309 -19.65 -0.34 -6.01
N PHE A 310 -20.61 -0.17 -6.93
CA PHE A 310 -21.44 -1.28 -7.37
C PHE A 310 -20.64 -2.05 -8.42
N MET A 311 -20.60 -3.36 -8.27
CA MET A 311 -19.91 -4.27 -9.15
C MET A 311 -20.56 -4.21 -10.53
N ASP A 312 -19.76 -3.83 -11.53
CA ASP A 312 -20.17 -3.84 -12.92
C ASP A 312 -20.25 -5.31 -13.37
N ASN A 313 -19.12 -5.94 -13.67
CA ASN A 313 -19.04 -7.37 -13.98
C ASN A 313 -18.76 -8.20 -12.72
N PHE A 314 -19.30 -9.41 -12.62
CA PHE A 314 -19.07 -10.24 -11.45
C PHE A 314 -17.60 -10.68 -11.30
N ASP A 315 -16.93 -10.14 -10.28
CA ASP A 315 -15.57 -10.49 -9.89
C ASP A 315 -15.45 -10.63 -8.37
N PRO A 316 -15.26 -11.85 -7.84
CA PRO A 316 -15.13 -12.04 -6.40
C PRO A 316 -13.86 -11.40 -5.82
N SER A 317 -12.83 -11.13 -6.64
CA SER A 317 -11.56 -10.53 -6.23
C SER A 317 -11.52 -9.00 -6.41
N TYR A 318 -12.58 -8.38 -6.94
CA TYR A 318 -12.59 -6.94 -7.20
C TYR A 318 -12.53 -6.12 -5.91
N THR A 319 -11.70 -5.07 -5.90
CA THR A 319 -11.66 -4.02 -4.88
C THR A 319 -11.72 -2.64 -5.56
N PRO A 320 -12.58 -1.71 -5.10
CA PRO A 320 -12.65 -0.37 -5.68
C PRO A 320 -11.53 0.56 -5.20
N ASN A 321 -10.68 0.12 -4.27
CA ASN A 321 -9.53 0.90 -3.80
C ASN A 321 -8.25 0.45 -4.50
N HIS A 322 -7.66 1.36 -5.28
CA HIS A 322 -6.43 1.10 -6.02
C HIS A 322 -5.18 0.96 -5.14
N ASP A 323 -5.24 1.41 -3.88
CA ASP A 323 -4.13 1.30 -2.93
C ASP A 323 -4.17 -0.01 -2.12
N ASP A 324 -5.23 -0.82 -2.25
CA ASP A 324 -5.35 -2.13 -1.59
C ASP A 324 -4.68 -3.25 -2.41
N SER A 325 -3.35 -3.20 -2.48
CA SER A 325 -2.55 -4.18 -3.23
C SER A 325 -2.64 -5.61 -2.69
N LEU A 326 -3.15 -5.79 -1.46
CA LEU A 326 -3.33 -7.09 -0.82
C LEU A 326 -4.75 -7.66 -1.00
N LEU A 327 -5.63 -6.94 -1.70
CA LEU A 327 -7.04 -7.31 -1.91
C LEU A 327 -7.79 -7.60 -0.59
N ARG A 328 -7.39 -6.92 0.50
CA ARG A 328 -7.96 -7.09 1.84
C ARG A 328 -9.46 -6.81 1.83
N TYR A 329 -9.88 -5.80 1.08
CA TYR A 329 -11.26 -5.33 0.99
C TYR A 329 -11.94 -5.78 -0.32
N SER A 330 -11.44 -6.84 -0.97
CA SER A 330 -12.13 -7.42 -2.13
C SER A 330 -13.55 -7.89 -1.79
N TYR A 331 -14.43 -7.97 -2.80
CA TYR A 331 -15.82 -8.39 -2.63
C TYR A 331 -15.97 -9.64 -1.75
N LYS A 332 -15.22 -10.71 -2.04
CA LYS A 332 -15.28 -11.96 -1.26
C LYS A 332 -14.84 -11.82 0.21
N ASN A 333 -13.99 -10.83 0.51
CA ASN A 333 -13.41 -10.64 1.84
C ASN A 333 -14.25 -9.72 2.75
N GLN A 334 -15.19 -8.93 2.20
CA GLN A 334 -16.01 -7.99 2.97
C GLN A 334 -16.65 -8.63 4.22
N PRO A 335 -17.28 -9.83 4.16
CA PRO A 335 -17.88 -10.45 5.35
C PRO A 335 -16.85 -10.81 6.44
N THR A 336 -15.66 -11.25 6.05
CA THR A 336 -14.59 -11.60 6.99
C THR A 336 -13.99 -10.35 7.64
N ILE A 337 -13.84 -9.26 6.88
CA ILE A 337 -13.32 -8.00 7.42
C ILE A 337 -14.30 -7.34 8.38
N ILE A 338 -15.61 -7.36 8.09
CA ILE A 338 -16.64 -6.92 9.05
C ILE A 338 -16.53 -7.73 10.35
N TRP A 339 -16.42 -9.05 10.26
CA TRP A 339 -16.24 -9.88 11.45
C TRP A 339 -14.97 -9.50 12.23
N TRP A 340 -13.85 -9.29 11.53
CA TRP A 340 -12.61 -8.82 12.16
C TRP A 340 -12.80 -7.49 12.90
N ASN A 341 -13.53 -6.53 12.31
CA ASN A 341 -13.87 -5.27 12.95
C ASN A 341 -14.74 -5.49 14.21
N LEU A 342 -15.72 -6.38 14.13
CA LEU A 342 -16.58 -6.74 15.27
C LEU A 342 -15.80 -7.41 16.40
N VAL A 343 -14.79 -8.24 16.10
CA VAL A 343 -13.89 -8.79 17.12
C VAL A 343 -13.14 -7.67 17.85
N ARG A 344 -12.60 -6.67 17.14
CA ARG A 344 -11.96 -5.50 17.78
C ARG A 344 -12.94 -4.72 18.65
N PHE A 345 -14.20 -4.62 18.23
CA PHE A 345 -15.26 -3.98 19.03
C PHE A 345 -15.61 -4.80 20.27
N GLY A 346 -15.71 -6.13 20.16
CA GLY A 346 -15.93 -7.03 21.28
C GLY A 346 -14.78 -7.00 22.29
N GLU A 347 -13.53 -6.95 21.83
CA GLU A 347 -12.35 -6.75 22.67
C GLU A 347 -12.40 -5.41 23.42
N ALA A 348 -12.82 -4.34 22.75
CA ALA A 348 -12.99 -3.02 23.38
C ALA A 348 -14.12 -3.01 24.44
N LEU A 349 -15.12 -3.88 24.30
CA LEU A 349 -16.17 -4.10 25.30
C LEU A 349 -15.82 -5.22 26.30
N GLY A 350 -14.61 -5.79 26.22
CA GLY A 350 -14.21 -7.02 26.93
C GLY A 350 -14.49 -6.98 28.42
N GLU A 351 -14.18 -5.86 29.09
CA GLU A 351 -14.45 -5.68 30.52
C GLU A 351 -15.95 -5.71 30.83
N LEU A 352 -16.79 -5.09 29.99
CA LEU A 352 -18.24 -5.00 30.19
C LEU A 352 -18.93 -6.34 29.93
N ILE A 353 -18.58 -7.01 28.82
CA ILE A 353 -19.17 -8.31 28.48
C ILE A 353 -18.66 -9.44 29.38
N GLY A 354 -17.39 -9.37 29.79
CA GLY A 354 -16.76 -10.37 30.64
C GLY A 354 -17.11 -10.24 32.13
N ALA A 355 -17.67 -9.12 32.57
CA ALA A 355 -18.09 -8.93 33.97
C ALA A 355 -19.23 -9.89 34.39
N GLY A 356 -19.97 -10.46 33.44
CA GLY A 356 -21.09 -11.35 33.71
C GLY A 356 -22.11 -10.71 34.64
N ALA A 357 -22.51 -11.41 35.70
CA ALA A 357 -23.42 -10.90 36.74
C ALA A 357 -22.83 -9.76 37.58
N GLY A 358 -21.51 -9.55 37.58
CA GLY A 358 -20.84 -8.52 38.35
C GLY A 358 -20.84 -7.13 37.69
N VAL A 359 -21.48 -6.97 36.54
CA VAL A 359 -21.43 -5.71 35.75
C VAL A 359 -22.03 -4.50 36.47
N ASP A 360 -22.94 -4.74 37.42
CA ASP A 360 -23.56 -3.71 38.27
C ASP A 360 -22.98 -3.66 39.68
N ASP A 361 -21.91 -4.42 39.95
CA ASP A 361 -21.27 -4.38 41.26
C ASP A 361 -20.74 -2.94 41.54
N PRO A 362 -21.10 -2.31 42.67
CA PRO A 362 -20.71 -0.93 42.95
C PRO A 362 -19.19 -0.71 42.97
N VAL A 363 -18.41 -1.74 43.31
CA VAL A 363 -16.95 -1.68 43.28
C VAL A 363 -16.46 -1.77 41.84
N TYR A 364 -16.99 -2.68 41.02
CA TYR A 364 -16.66 -2.76 39.58
C TYR A 364 -16.97 -1.44 38.85
N VAL A 365 -18.17 -0.88 39.05
CA VAL A 365 -18.59 0.37 38.40
C VAL A 365 -17.71 1.55 38.79
N LYS A 366 -17.21 1.58 40.04
CA LYS A 366 -16.42 2.69 40.57
C LYS A 366 -14.91 2.53 40.35
N GLU A 367 -14.39 1.32 40.51
CA GLU A 367 -12.96 1.03 40.60
C GLU A 367 -12.45 0.18 39.42
N GLY A 368 -13.34 -0.36 38.58
CA GLY A 368 -13.00 -1.18 37.42
C GLY A 368 -12.66 -2.64 37.78
N VAL A 369 -11.92 -3.30 36.87
CA VAL A 369 -11.52 -4.71 37.01
C VAL A 369 -10.37 -4.85 38.01
N LYS A 370 -10.49 -5.79 38.97
CA LYS A 370 -9.38 -6.18 39.86
C LYS A 370 -8.50 -7.22 39.18
N SER A 371 -7.18 -7.16 39.41
CA SER A 371 -6.21 -8.09 38.81
C SER A 371 -6.51 -9.58 39.09
N GLU A 372 -7.17 -9.88 40.20
CA GLU A 372 -7.56 -11.26 40.57
C GLU A 372 -8.70 -11.82 39.70
N GLN A 373 -9.50 -10.96 39.07
CA GLN A 373 -10.66 -11.31 38.25
C GLN A 373 -10.35 -11.31 36.74
N GLU A 374 -9.16 -10.83 36.35
CA GLU A 374 -8.74 -10.62 34.96
C GLU A 374 -8.85 -11.91 34.13
N ALA A 375 -8.30 -13.02 34.61
CA ALA A 375 -8.26 -14.27 33.85
C ALA A 375 -9.67 -14.85 33.58
N GLU A 376 -10.58 -14.77 34.56
CA GLU A 376 -11.96 -15.26 34.41
C GLU A 376 -12.75 -14.36 33.46
N LEU A 377 -12.61 -13.03 33.61
CA LEU A 377 -13.28 -12.04 32.78
C LEU A 377 -12.87 -12.14 31.32
N ILE A 378 -11.56 -12.26 31.04
CA ILE A 378 -11.03 -12.42 29.68
C ILE A 378 -11.55 -13.72 29.07
N SER A 379 -11.45 -14.84 29.80
CA SER A 379 -11.93 -16.14 29.32
C SER A 379 -13.43 -16.11 28.98
N ARG A 380 -14.25 -15.48 29.81
CA ARG A 380 -15.69 -15.30 29.54
C ARG A 380 -15.92 -14.43 28.30
N ALA A 381 -15.23 -13.30 28.19
CA ALA A 381 -15.35 -12.40 27.03
C ALA A 381 -14.95 -13.09 25.72
N GLU A 382 -13.83 -13.82 25.68
CA GLU A 382 -13.37 -14.58 24.52
C GLU A 382 -14.39 -15.65 24.07
N LYS A 383 -15.03 -16.32 25.03
CA LYS A 383 -16.06 -17.32 24.76
C LYS A 383 -17.32 -16.68 24.15
N ILE A 384 -17.78 -15.55 24.69
CA ILE A 384 -18.92 -14.77 24.15
C ILE A 384 -18.61 -14.26 22.74
N ILE A 385 -17.40 -13.71 22.52
CA ILE A 385 -16.96 -13.24 21.20
C ILE A 385 -16.96 -14.38 20.18
N THR A 386 -16.44 -15.55 20.56
CA THR A 386 -16.41 -16.74 19.70
C THR A 386 -17.81 -17.22 19.33
N GLN A 387 -18.72 -17.33 20.31
CA GLN A 387 -20.11 -17.75 20.08
C GLN A 387 -20.87 -16.76 19.18
N THR A 388 -20.66 -15.45 19.40
CA THR A 388 -21.23 -14.40 18.55
C THR A 388 -20.75 -14.51 17.10
N GLY A 389 -19.55 -15.07 16.85
CA GLY A 389 -19.02 -15.29 15.51
C GLY A 389 -19.79 -16.33 14.69
N GLU A 390 -20.20 -17.42 15.33
CA GLU A 390 -21.06 -18.43 14.68
C GLU A 390 -22.44 -17.85 14.36
N GLU A 391 -22.95 -17.00 15.25
CA GLU A 391 -24.22 -16.32 15.06
C GLU A 391 -24.18 -15.26 13.95
N TYR A 392 -23.09 -14.48 13.88
CA TYR A 392 -22.81 -13.57 12.77
C TYR A 392 -22.83 -14.32 11.44
N LYS A 393 -22.11 -15.44 11.35
CA LYS A 393 -22.03 -16.27 10.15
C LYS A 393 -23.40 -16.83 9.74
N ALA A 394 -24.17 -17.34 10.70
CA ALA A 394 -25.50 -17.87 10.44
C ALA A 394 -26.48 -16.77 9.98
N THR A 395 -26.44 -15.60 10.61
CA THR A 395 -27.26 -14.43 10.23
C THR A 395 -26.92 -13.94 8.83
N PHE A 396 -25.62 -13.79 8.53
CA PHE A 396 -25.13 -13.43 7.21
C PHE A 396 -25.62 -14.42 6.13
N LEU A 397 -25.38 -15.72 6.33
CA LEU A 397 -25.74 -16.75 5.36
C LEU A 397 -27.25 -16.82 5.15
N ARG A 398 -28.05 -16.71 6.22
CA ARG A 398 -29.52 -16.71 6.14
C ARG A 398 -30.01 -15.55 5.28
N GLU A 399 -29.55 -14.34 5.56
CA GLU A 399 -30.01 -13.15 4.82
C GLU A 399 -29.51 -13.15 3.38
N TYR A 400 -28.25 -13.53 3.14
CA TYR A 400 -27.69 -13.67 1.80
C TYR A 400 -28.47 -14.69 0.97
N LYS A 401 -28.72 -15.90 1.53
CA LYS A 401 -29.49 -16.95 0.86
C LYS A 401 -30.92 -16.51 0.56
N ARG A 402 -31.59 -15.83 1.50
CA ARG A 402 -32.94 -15.29 1.32
C ARG A 402 -33.00 -14.29 0.16
N LEU A 403 -32.07 -13.34 0.12
CA LEU A 403 -32.01 -12.33 -0.93
C LEU A 403 -31.68 -12.96 -2.30
N MET A 404 -30.65 -13.81 -2.38
CA MET A 404 -30.27 -14.47 -3.63
C MET A 404 -31.39 -15.37 -4.17
N SER A 405 -32.14 -16.05 -3.30
CA SER A 405 -33.34 -16.83 -3.69
C SER A 405 -34.39 -15.93 -4.33
N ALA A 406 -34.72 -14.80 -3.69
CA ALA A 406 -35.69 -13.85 -4.22
C ALA A 406 -35.22 -13.24 -5.55
N ARG A 407 -33.93 -12.91 -5.66
CA ARG A 407 -33.32 -12.39 -6.89
C ARG A 407 -33.40 -13.38 -8.06
N LEU A 408 -33.38 -14.68 -7.79
CA LEU A 408 -33.62 -15.75 -8.77
C LEU A 408 -35.09 -16.04 -9.03
N GLY A 409 -36.01 -15.41 -8.29
CA GLY A 409 -37.44 -15.63 -8.43
C GLY A 409 -37.96 -16.84 -7.67
N LEU A 410 -37.26 -17.32 -6.65
CA LEU A 410 -37.73 -18.38 -5.75
C LEU A 410 -38.42 -17.75 -4.53
N LYS A 411 -39.53 -18.36 -4.07
CA LYS A 411 -40.22 -18.05 -2.81
C LYS A 411 -39.53 -18.69 -1.62
N ASN A 412 -39.08 -19.93 -1.78
CA ASN A 412 -38.48 -20.71 -0.71
C ASN A 412 -37.05 -21.11 -1.06
N TYR A 413 -36.14 -21.02 -0.10
CA TYR A 413 -34.78 -21.54 -0.22
C TYR A 413 -34.71 -23.02 0.18
N ARG A 414 -33.88 -23.80 -0.51
CA ARG A 414 -33.47 -25.16 -0.12
C ARG A 414 -31.96 -25.27 -0.12
N ASP A 415 -31.40 -26.12 0.73
CA ASP A 415 -29.93 -26.25 0.81
C ASP A 415 -29.28 -26.65 -0.52
N ALA A 416 -29.94 -27.50 -1.30
CA ALA A 416 -29.48 -27.88 -2.63
C ALA A 416 -29.45 -26.70 -3.64
N ASP A 417 -30.21 -25.62 -3.41
CA ASP A 417 -30.24 -24.45 -4.31
C ASP A 417 -28.87 -23.76 -4.34
N PHE A 418 -28.12 -23.79 -3.23
CA PHE A 418 -26.79 -23.20 -3.17
C PHE A 418 -25.82 -23.87 -4.14
N ASP A 419 -25.73 -25.20 -4.08
CA ASP A 419 -24.80 -25.98 -4.91
C ASP A 419 -25.27 -26.12 -6.36
N GLN A 420 -26.58 -26.16 -6.60
CA GLN A 420 -27.13 -26.43 -7.94
C GLN A 420 -27.43 -25.18 -8.75
N LEU A 421 -27.73 -24.06 -8.09
CA LEU A 421 -28.10 -22.80 -8.75
C LEU A 421 -27.15 -21.66 -8.42
N PHE A 422 -26.82 -21.42 -7.15
CA PHE A 422 -26.12 -20.18 -6.77
C PHE A 422 -24.64 -20.24 -7.15
N SER A 423 -23.91 -21.25 -6.68
CA SER A 423 -22.49 -21.41 -7.01
C SER A 423 -22.27 -21.50 -8.52
N PRO A 424 -22.99 -22.36 -9.27
CA PRO A 424 -22.81 -22.44 -10.72
C PRO A 424 -23.20 -21.15 -11.44
N LEU A 425 -24.18 -20.38 -10.93
CA LEU A 425 -24.50 -19.08 -11.51
C LEU A 425 -23.32 -18.11 -11.35
N LEU A 426 -22.78 -17.99 -10.14
CA LEU A 426 -21.68 -17.09 -9.86
C LEU A 426 -20.44 -17.47 -10.67
N ASP A 427 -20.16 -18.77 -10.84
CA ASP A 427 -19.09 -19.26 -11.72
C ASP A 427 -19.32 -18.84 -13.18
N LEU A 428 -20.55 -18.97 -13.71
CA LEU A 428 -20.89 -18.54 -15.05
C LEU A 428 -20.81 -17.01 -15.21
N MET A 429 -21.31 -16.25 -14.23
CA MET A 429 -21.22 -14.79 -14.25
C MET A 429 -19.77 -14.32 -14.25
N HIS A 430 -18.89 -15.03 -13.52
CA HIS A 430 -17.46 -14.75 -13.51
C HIS A 430 -16.80 -15.13 -14.85
N GLU A 431 -17.05 -16.34 -15.35
CA GLU A 431 -16.47 -16.86 -16.60
C GLU A 431 -16.81 -15.97 -17.81
N PHE A 432 -18.05 -15.47 -17.87
CA PHE A 432 -18.55 -14.66 -18.98
C PHE A 432 -18.50 -13.15 -18.71
N GLU A 433 -17.89 -12.70 -17.61
CA GLU A 433 -17.83 -11.29 -17.19
C GLU A 433 -19.21 -10.60 -17.27
N LEU A 434 -20.26 -11.28 -16.79
CA LEU A 434 -21.63 -10.77 -16.87
C LEU A 434 -21.85 -9.63 -15.87
N ASP A 435 -22.64 -8.63 -16.27
CA ASP A 435 -23.03 -7.55 -15.37
C ASP A 435 -23.82 -8.10 -14.19
N PHE A 436 -23.38 -7.77 -12.97
CA PHE A 436 -23.88 -8.41 -11.76
C PHE A 436 -25.37 -8.16 -11.55
N ASN A 437 -25.82 -6.90 -11.61
CA ASN A 437 -27.21 -6.56 -11.33
C ASN A 437 -28.11 -6.74 -12.56
N GLN A 438 -27.62 -6.36 -13.76
CA GLN A 438 -28.39 -6.46 -14.99
C GLN A 438 -28.67 -7.90 -15.40
N PHE A 439 -27.83 -8.88 -15.01
CA PHE A 439 -28.14 -10.29 -15.21
C PHE A 439 -29.48 -10.66 -14.55
N PHE A 440 -29.65 -10.37 -13.26
CA PHE A 440 -30.90 -10.70 -12.55
C PHE A 440 -32.08 -9.90 -13.07
N ARG A 441 -31.86 -8.64 -13.48
CA ARG A 441 -32.91 -7.83 -14.10
C ARG A 441 -33.38 -8.44 -15.42
N ARG A 442 -32.46 -8.84 -16.30
CA ARG A 442 -32.79 -9.51 -17.57
C ARG A 442 -33.46 -10.88 -17.34
N LEU A 443 -33.00 -11.63 -16.35
CA LEU A 443 -33.62 -12.90 -15.97
C LEU A 443 -35.07 -12.73 -15.50
N SER A 444 -35.39 -11.61 -14.84
CA SER A 444 -36.78 -11.31 -14.43
C SER A 444 -37.73 -11.13 -15.62
N ALA A 445 -37.22 -10.63 -16.75
CA ALA A 445 -37.98 -10.36 -17.96
C ALA A 445 -38.09 -11.57 -18.89
N LEU A 446 -37.38 -12.67 -18.62
CA LEU A 446 -37.38 -13.90 -19.41
C LEU A 446 -38.60 -14.76 -19.05
N PRO A 447 -39.59 -14.94 -19.95
CA PRO A 447 -40.73 -15.82 -19.71
C PRO A 447 -40.27 -17.30 -19.71
N LEU A 448 -40.87 -18.13 -18.86
CA LEU A 448 -40.51 -19.56 -18.81
C LEU A 448 -40.96 -20.33 -20.05
N SER A 449 -41.98 -19.84 -20.75
CA SER A 449 -42.46 -20.40 -22.02
C SER A 449 -41.38 -20.34 -23.11
N GLU A 450 -40.50 -19.34 -23.09
CA GLU A 450 -39.36 -19.22 -24.01
C GLU A 450 -38.24 -20.24 -23.73
N LEU A 451 -38.32 -20.98 -22.62
CA LEU A 451 -37.32 -21.96 -22.21
C LEU A 451 -37.83 -23.41 -22.25
N GLU A 452 -38.97 -23.69 -22.88
CA GLU A 452 -39.59 -25.02 -22.87
C GLU A 452 -38.81 -26.09 -23.64
N THR A 453 -38.26 -25.74 -24.80
CA THR A 453 -37.56 -26.71 -25.66
C THR A 453 -36.04 -26.69 -25.44
N PRO A 454 -35.33 -27.83 -25.55
CA PRO A 454 -33.87 -27.87 -25.53
C PRO A 454 -33.22 -26.95 -26.57
N GLU A 455 -33.85 -26.77 -27.74
CA GLU A 455 -33.42 -25.88 -28.81
C GLU A 455 -33.51 -24.41 -28.38
N ALA A 456 -34.65 -23.99 -27.82
CA ALA A 456 -34.83 -22.61 -27.34
C ALA A 456 -33.86 -22.26 -26.20
N ARG A 457 -33.52 -23.25 -25.35
CA ARG A 457 -32.47 -23.09 -24.32
C ARG A 457 -31.06 -22.97 -24.91
N ARG A 458 -30.76 -23.69 -25.99
CA ARG A 458 -29.46 -23.64 -26.69
C ARG A 458 -29.26 -22.32 -27.46
N ASP A 459 -30.32 -21.76 -28.02
CA ASP A 459 -30.29 -20.48 -28.73
C ASP A 459 -30.03 -19.28 -27.79
N LYS A 460 -30.25 -19.46 -26.48
CA LYS A 460 -29.99 -18.46 -25.42
C LYS A 460 -28.58 -18.57 -24.78
N ALA A 461 -27.61 -19.17 -25.50
CA ALA A 461 -26.16 -19.19 -25.23
C ALA A 461 -25.60 -20.26 -24.25
N SER A 462 -24.30 -20.14 -23.90
CA SER A 462 -23.45 -21.08 -23.13
C SER A 462 -23.99 -21.48 -21.74
N ILE A 463 -25.05 -20.82 -21.25
CA ILE A 463 -25.66 -21.04 -19.93
C ILE A 463 -26.87 -21.99 -19.97
N SER A 464 -27.14 -22.63 -21.11
CA SER A 464 -28.34 -23.47 -21.35
C SER A 464 -28.58 -24.55 -20.29
N GLU A 465 -27.53 -25.18 -19.77
CA GLU A 465 -27.63 -26.20 -18.73
C GLU A 465 -28.08 -25.61 -17.38
N TRP A 466 -27.55 -24.43 -17.02
CA TRP A 466 -27.96 -23.73 -15.81
C TRP A 466 -29.41 -23.23 -15.90
N LEU A 467 -29.81 -22.69 -17.07
CA LEU A 467 -31.19 -22.28 -17.32
C LEU A 467 -32.19 -23.43 -17.18
N ASP A 468 -31.82 -24.65 -17.58
CA ASP A 468 -32.66 -25.83 -17.39
C ASP A 468 -32.85 -26.18 -15.90
N ARG A 469 -31.77 -26.13 -15.10
CA ARG A 469 -31.84 -26.33 -13.64
C ARG A 469 -32.70 -25.27 -12.97
N TRP A 470 -32.47 -23.99 -13.30
CA TRP A 470 -33.22 -22.86 -12.77
C TRP A 470 -34.72 -22.97 -13.12
N ARG A 471 -35.06 -23.24 -14.39
CA ARG A 471 -36.44 -23.44 -14.84
C ARG A 471 -37.13 -24.54 -14.04
N LYS A 472 -36.50 -25.71 -13.90
CA LYS A 472 -37.07 -26.84 -13.13
C LYS A 472 -37.35 -26.46 -11.68
N ARG A 473 -36.41 -25.77 -11.04
CA ARG A 473 -36.57 -25.31 -9.65
C ARG A 473 -37.70 -24.29 -9.52
N ILE A 474 -37.88 -23.39 -10.48
CA ILE A 474 -38.98 -22.41 -10.49
C ILE A 474 -40.33 -23.11 -10.66
N ILE A 475 -40.46 -24.06 -11.59
CA ILE A 475 -41.69 -24.85 -11.76
C ILE A 475 -42.02 -25.59 -10.47
N GLU A 476 -41.02 -26.13 -9.78
CA GLU A 476 -41.22 -26.80 -8.51
C GLU A 476 -41.70 -25.84 -7.40
N ASP A 477 -41.14 -24.63 -7.33
CA ASP A 477 -41.46 -23.65 -6.28
C ASP A 477 -42.79 -22.93 -6.50
N TRP A 478 -43.12 -22.66 -7.76
CA TRP A 478 -44.31 -21.91 -8.16
C TRP A 478 -45.45 -22.82 -8.65
N GLY A 479 -45.18 -24.10 -8.92
CA GLY A 479 -46.15 -25.09 -9.39
C GLY A 479 -47.15 -25.51 -8.32
N ALA A 480 -48.26 -26.13 -8.74
CA ALA A 480 -49.36 -26.52 -7.85
C ALA A 480 -49.15 -27.90 -7.18
N GLY A 481 -47.91 -28.27 -6.84
CA GLY A 481 -47.59 -29.55 -6.20
C GLY A 481 -47.67 -30.80 -7.11
N ASN A 482 -48.19 -30.67 -8.32
CA ASN A 482 -48.02 -31.66 -9.40
C ASN A 482 -46.89 -31.20 -10.31
N ALA A 483 -46.06 -32.14 -10.76
CA ALA A 483 -44.99 -31.92 -11.73
C ALA A 483 -45.58 -31.57 -13.12
N GLU A 484 -46.17 -30.39 -13.25
CA GLU A 484 -46.60 -29.84 -14.53
C GLU A 484 -45.37 -29.55 -15.41
N ALA A 485 -45.48 -29.80 -16.70
CA ALA A 485 -44.36 -29.59 -17.64
C ALA A 485 -44.08 -28.09 -17.91
N ALA A 486 -45.05 -27.21 -17.63
CA ALA A 486 -44.99 -25.77 -17.86
C ALA A 486 -45.69 -25.01 -16.72
N LEU A 487 -45.18 -23.82 -16.36
CA LEU A 487 -45.78 -22.95 -15.34
C LEU A 487 -46.90 -22.10 -16.01
N PRO A 488 -48.11 -22.01 -15.42
CA PRO A 488 -49.16 -21.12 -15.91
C PRO A 488 -48.71 -19.66 -16.06
N GLU A 489 -49.15 -18.98 -17.12
CA GLU A 489 -48.75 -17.60 -17.46
C GLU A 489 -49.01 -16.59 -16.33
N ASP A 490 -50.11 -16.75 -15.59
CA ASP A 490 -50.46 -15.90 -14.45
C ASP A 490 -49.45 -16.03 -13.30
N ARG A 491 -48.95 -17.25 -13.05
CA ARG A 491 -47.93 -17.52 -12.03
C ARG A 491 -46.54 -17.05 -12.48
N ASP A 492 -46.21 -17.20 -13.75
CA ASP A 492 -44.96 -16.66 -14.29
C ASP A 492 -44.97 -15.12 -14.24
N ALA A 493 -46.10 -14.48 -14.52
CA ALA A 493 -46.26 -13.03 -14.36
C ALA A 493 -46.09 -12.58 -12.90
N GLN A 494 -46.61 -13.35 -11.93
CA GLN A 494 -46.37 -13.11 -10.50
C GLN A 494 -44.89 -13.26 -10.12
N ARG A 495 -44.19 -14.27 -10.65
CA ARG A 495 -42.74 -14.44 -10.46
C ARG A 495 -41.97 -13.25 -11.03
N THR A 496 -42.26 -12.85 -12.27
CA THR A 496 -41.63 -11.68 -12.90
C THR A 496 -41.85 -10.42 -12.04
N LYS A 497 -43.07 -10.19 -11.54
CA LYS A 497 -43.36 -9.06 -10.64
C LYS A 497 -42.53 -9.14 -9.35
N ALA A 498 -42.45 -10.33 -8.72
CA ALA A 498 -41.66 -10.53 -7.51
C ALA A 498 -40.15 -10.30 -7.73
N MET A 499 -39.61 -10.79 -8.85
CA MET A 499 -38.21 -10.57 -9.21
C MET A 499 -37.91 -9.11 -9.51
N LYS A 500 -38.79 -8.40 -10.24
CA LYS A 500 -38.59 -6.98 -10.54
C LYS A 500 -38.60 -6.09 -9.28
N ALA A 501 -39.29 -6.51 -8.22
CA ALA A 501 -39.33 -5.80 -6.94
C ALA A 501 -38.02 -5.93 -6.12
N VAL A 502 -37.15 -6.88 -6.45
CA VAL A 502 -35.88 -7.11 -5.73
C VAL A 502 -34.64 -6.99 -6.61
N ASN A 503 -34.79 -6.99 -7.94
CA ASN A 503 -33.69 -6.83 -8.88
C ASN A 503 -33.71 -5.41 -9.47
N PRO A 504 -32.78 -4.54 -9.05
CA PRO A 504 -32.76 -3.16 -9.50
C PRO A 504 -32.41 -3.09 -10.98
N ASN A 505 -33.09 -2.19 -11.69
CA ASN A 505 -32.75 -1.80 -13.04
C ASN A 505 -31.66 -0.72 -13.05
N PHE A 506 -31.60 0.12 -12.01
CA PHE A 506 -30.59 1.15 -11.86
C PHE A 506 -29.77 0.96 -10.58
N THR A 507 -28.45 1.04 -10.74
CA THR A 507 -27.49 1.23 -9.65
C THR A 507 -26.50 2.33 -10.06
N PRO A 508 -26.02 3.17 -9.13
CA PRO A 508 -25.08 4.24 -9.45
C PRO A 508 -23.67 3.66 -9.67
N ARG A 509 -23.47 3.01 -10.82
CA ARG A 509 -22.20 2.41 -11.26
C ARG A 509 -21.12 3.49 -11.37
N GLY A 510 -19.86 3.09 -11.20
CA GLY A 510 -18.72 4.02 -11.12
C GLY A 510 -18.64 4.96 -12.32
N TRP A 511 -18.86 4.43 -13.52
CA TRP A 511 -18.82 5.21 -14.76
C TRP A 511 -20.00 6.19 -14.91
N VAL A 512 -21.18 5.84 -14.39
CA VAL A 512 -22.35 6.74 -14.35
C VAL A 512 -22.04 7.91 -13.44
N LEU A 513 -21.51 7.64 -12.25
CA LEU A 513 -21.13 8.68 -11.30
C LEU A 513 -20.02 9.58 -11.86
N ASP A 514 -19.01 9.04 -12.53
CA ASP A 514 -17.95 9.83 -13.17
C ASP A 514 -18.48 10.75 -14.26
N GLU A 515 -19.47 10.28 -15.03
CA GLU A 515 -20.14 11.11 -16.03
C GLU A 515 -20.96 12.23 -15.37
N VAL A 516 -21.77 11.92 -14.36
CA VAL A 516 -22.56 12.90 -13.61
C VAL A 516 -21.62 13.96 -13.02
N ILE A 517 -20.52 13.55 -12.39
CA ILE A 517 -19.50 14.45 -11.86
C ILE A 517 -18.97 15.36 -12.96
N ARG A 518 -18.59 14.81 -14.11
CA ARG A 518 -18.04 15.58 -15.23
C ARG A 518 -19.03 16.63 -15.73
N ARG A 519 -20.32 16.27 -15.86
CA ARG A 519 -21.39 17.16 -16.35
C ARG A 519 -21.72 18.26 -15.35
N VAL A 520 -21.84 17.92 -14.07
CA VAL A 520 -22.04 18.90 -12.99
C VAL A 520 -20.83 19.82 -12.86
N GLU A 521 -19.62 19.27 -12.75
CA GLU A 521 -18.42 20.05 -12.46
C GLU A 521 -17.93 20.88 -13.65
N LYS A 522 -17.85 20.29 -14.84
CA LYS A 522 -17.21 20.91 -16.02
C LYS A 522 -18.19 21.55 -16.99
N GLU A 523 -19.37 20.98 -17.17
CA GLU A 523 -20.36 21.46 -18.14
C GLU A 523 -21.42 22.37 -17.51
N GLY A 524 -21.48 22.43 -16.19
CA GLY A 524 -22.45 23.27 -15.47
C GLY A 524 -23.86 22.69 -15.47
N GLU A 525 -24.06 21.44 -15.90
CA GLU A 525 -25.38 20.83 -15.98
C GLU A 525 -25.83 20.35 -14.60
N ARG A 526 -26.82 21.03 -14.01
CA ARG A 526 -27.34 20.72 -12.66
C ARG A 526 -28.44 19.67 -12.66
N GLU A 527 -29.30 19.68 -13.67
CA GLU A 527 -30.45 18.78 -13.78
C GLU A 527 -30.06 17.30 -13.85
N VAL A 528 -28.87 16.98 -14.38
CA VAL A 528 -28.36 15.61 -14.41
C VAL A 528 -28.26 14.99 -13.01
N LEU A 529 -27.97 15.80 -11.98
CA LEU A 529 -27.92 15.34 -10.59
C LEU A 529 -29.33 15.01 -10.06
N ARG A 530 -30.34 15.78 -10.47
CA ARG A 530 -31.75 15.52 -10.13
C ARG A 530 -32.25 14.23 -10.78
N ARG A 531 -31.90 14.01 -12.05
CA ARG A 531 -32.30 12.80 -12.80
C ARG A 531 -31.66 11.53 -12.24
N VAL A 532 -30.34 11.54 -12.02
CA VAL A 532 -29.65 10.38 -11.42
C VAL A 532 -30.14 10.09 -10.00
N MET A 533 -30.45 11.13 -9.21
CA MET A 533 -31.03 10.96 -7.88
C MET A 533 -32.44 10.36 -7.94
N HIS A 534 -33.26 10.79 -8.90
CA HIS A 534 -34.61 10.23 -9.08
C HIS A 534 -34.56 8.74 -9.42
N MET A 535 -33.63 8.32 -10.29
CA MET A 535 -33.41 6.90 -10.57
C MET A 535 -32.87 6.14 -9.36
N ALA A 536 -31.95 6.74 -8.58
CA ALA A 536 -31.42 6.16 -7.36
C ALA A 536 -32.49 5.90 -6.30
N LEU A 537 -33.48 6.79 -6.19
CA LEU A 537 -34.63 6.64 -5.28
C LEU A 537 -35.68 5.65 -5.77
N ASN A 538 -35.72 5.36 -7.08
CA ASN A 538 -36.68 4.45 -7.71
C ASN A 538 -35.97 3.35 -8.52
N PRO A 539 -35.05 2.56 -7.93
CA PRO A 539 -34.10 1.75 -8.70
C PRO A 539 -34.74 0.53 -9.38
N PHE A 540 -35.96 0.14 -9.00
CA PHE A 540 -36.65 -1.08 -9.47
C PHE A 540 -37.54 -0.86 -10.70
N GLU A 541 -37.70 0.38 -11.14
CA GLU A 541 -38.54 0.72 -12.29
C GLU A 541 -37.95 0.22 -13.62
N ASP A 542 -38.82 -0.21 -14.54
CA ASP A 542 -38.41 -0.57 -15.91
C ASP A 542 -38.02 0.67 -16.75
N SER A 543 -38.58 1.83 -16.42
CA SER A 543 -38.37 3.13 -17.06
C SER A 543 -38.87 4.24 -16.12
N TRP A 544 -38.37 5.46 -16.27
CA TRP A 544 -38.75 6.59 -15.41
C TRP A 544 -39.41 7.71 -16.22
N ALA A 545 -38.77 8.18 -17.29
CA ALA A 545 -39.28 9.25 -18.14
C ALA A 545 -40.73 8.99 -18.60
N GLY A 546 -41.60 9.97 -18.38
CA GLY A 546 -43.02 9.91 -18.72
C GLY A 546 -43.89 9.12 -17.75
N LYS A 547 -43.36 8.63 -16.61
CA LYS A 547 -44.15 7.99 -15.56
C LYS A 547 -44.54 8.95 -14.44
N GLU A 548 -45.62 8.58 -13.76
CA GLU A 548 -46.12 9.29 -12.59
C GLU A 548 -45.56 8.67 -11.31
N PHE A 549 -44.92 9.48 -10.47
CA PHE A 549 -44.41 9.11 -9.15
C PHE A 549 -45.06 10.01 -8.11
N GLU A 550 -45.71 9.41 -7.11
CA GLU A 550 -46.41 10.16 -6.05
C GLU A 550 -47.41 11.21 -6.57
N GLY A 551 -48.06 10.94 -7.70
CA GLY A 551 -49.03 11.86 -8.32
C GLY A 551 -48.42 12.95 -9.22
N VAL A 552 -47.10 12.90 -9.45
CA VAL A 552 -46.37 13.89 -10.25
C VAL A 552 -45.70 13.23 -11.45
N LEU A 553 -45.94 13.78 -12.64
CA LEU A 553 -45.28 13.32 -13.87
C LEU A 553 -43.78 13.66 -13.83
N TYR A 554 -42.94 12.64 -13.97
CA TYR A 554 -41.50 12.80 -14.12
C TYR A 554 -41.14 12.87 -15.61
N GLU A 555 -40.73 14.04 -16.09
CA GLU A 555 -40.38 14.25 -17.50
C GLU A 555 -39.17 13.40 -17.94
N GLY A 556 -38.13 13.34 -17.09
CA GLY A 556 -36.94 12.50 -17.30
C GLY A 556 -36.15 12.77 -18.58
N ASP A 557 -35.24 11.85 -18.90
CA ASP A 557 -34.55 11.76 -20.19
C ASP A 557 -34.41 10.29 -20.57
N ALA A 558 -35.28 9.81 -21.46
CA ALA A 558 -35.37 8.39 -21.78
C ALA A 558 -34.09 7.83 -22.43
N GLU A 559 -33.35 8.63 -23.21
CA GLU A 559 -32.12 8.18 -23.85
C GLU A 559 -30.98 8.07 -22.84
N GLU A 560 -30.87 9.07 -21.96
CA GLU A 560 -29.91 9.08 -20.86
C GLU A 560 -30.16 7.94 -19.88
N GLU A 561 -31.41 7.76 -19.45
CA GLU A 561 -31.84 6.72 -18.52
C GLU A 561 -31.56 5.32 -19.10
N ALA A 562 -31.93 5.07 -20.36
CA ALA A 562 -31.68 3.81 -21.03
C ALA A 562 -30.19 3.49 -21.12
N ARG A 563 -29.34 4.51 -21.35
CA ARG A 563 -27.89 4.34 -21.40
C ARG A 563 -27.32 4.01 -20.02
N TRP A 564 -27.78 4.67 -18.95
CA TRP A 564 -27.33 4.39 -17.59
C TRP A 564 -27.81 3.05 -17.03
N THR A 565 -28.86 2.45 -17.60
CA THR A 565 -29.26 1.05 -17.33
C THR A 565 -28.68 0.04 -18.34
N GLY A 566 -28.04 0.52 -19.39
CA GLY A 566 -27.45 -0.31 -20.45
C GLY A 566 -26.17 -1.04 -20.01
N ASP A 567 -25.52 -1.74 -20.93
CA ASP A 567 -24.21 -2.32 -20.62
C ASP A 567 -23.16 -1.20 -20.41
N VAL A 568 -22.11 -1.53 -19.66
CA VAL A 568 -20.97 -0.63 -19.48
C VAL A 568 -20.39 -0.24 -20.86
N PRO A 569 -20.12 1.06 -21.12
CA PRO A 569 -19.56 1.50 -22.40
C PRO A 569 -18.25 0.78 -22.75
N GLU A 570 -18.03 0.42 -24.02
CA GLU A 570 -16.87 -0.39 -24.46
C GLU A 570 -15.51 0.17 -24.03
N PHE A 571 -15.33 1.50 -24.10
CA PHE A 571 -14.11 2.17 -23.65
C PHE A 571 -13.86 2.02 -22.14
N VAL A 572 -14.93 2.02 -21.34
CA VAL A 572 -14.89 1.80 -19.90
C VAL A 572 -14.64 0.33 -19.58
N ARG A 573 -15.28 -0.59 -20.32
CA ARG A 573 -15.01 -2.04 -20.25
C ARG A 573 -13.54 -2.35 -20.55
N ALA A 574 -12.96 -1.71 -21.56
CA ALA A 574 -11.54 -1.84 -21.88
C ALA A 574 -10.60 -1.31 -20.78
N LEU A 575 -11.04 -0.35 -19.97
CA LEU A 575 -10.35 0.15 -18.77
C LEU A 575 -10.57 -0.73 -17.52
N GLN A 576 -11.68 -1.49 -17.46
CA GLN A 576 -12.07 -2.33 -16.33
C GLN A 576 -11.59 -3.77 -16.44
N SER A 577 -11.70 -4.42 -17.61
CA SER A 577 -11.03 -5.71 -17.89
C SER A 577 -9.50 -5.58 -17.70
N ARG A 578 -8.97 -4.35 -17.88
CA ARG A 578 -7.62 -3.86 -17.56
C ARG A 578 -7.26 -3.93 -16.07
N ALA A 579 -8.18 -3.56 -15.19
CA ALA A 579 -8.03 -3.62 -13.73
C ALA A 579 -8.29 -5.04 -13.17
N HIS A 580 -9.22 -5.77 -13.80
CA HIS A 580 -9.58 -7.16 -13.49
C HIS A 580 -8.43 -8.15 -13.78
N PHE A 581 -7.68 -7.94 -14.86
CA PHE A 581 -6.47 -8.74 -15.19
C PHE A 581 -5.31 -8.56 -14.19
N LEU A 582 -5.28 -7.44 -13.47
CA LEU A 582 -4.25 -7.15 -12.46
C LEU A 582 -4.55 -7.79 -11.08
N ALA A 583 -5.82 -8.12 -10.79
CA ALA A 583 -6.25 -8.68 -9.50
C ALA A 583 -6.25 -10.23 -9.45
N ASN A 584 -6.41 -10.91 -10.58
CA ASN A 584 -6.46 -12.38 -10.67
C ASN A 584 -5.21 -12.96 -11.38
N GLN A 585 -4.14 -13.26 -10.62
CA GLN A 585 -3.12 -14.22 -11.06
C GLN A 585 -2.96 -15.37 -10.06
N GLY A 586 -3.70 -16.44 -10.36
CA GLY A 586 -3.56 -17.80 -9.82
C GLY A 586 -4.36 -18.79 -10.66
N GLY A 587 -3.81 -19.23 -11.80
CA GLY A 587 -4.33 -20.36 -12.62
C GLY A 587 -5.18 -19.99 -13.86
N ARG A 588 -4.98 -20.69 -14.99
CA ARG A 588 -5.54 -20.50 -16.36
C ARG A 588 -6.16 -21.82 -16.88
N PRO A 589 -6.91 -21.93 -18.03
CA PRO A 589 -6.72 -21.16 -19.28
C PRO A 589 -7.95 -20.83 -20.22
N LEU A 590 -7.77 -19.76 -21.02
CA LEU A 590 -8.10 -19.47 -22.45
C LEU A 590 -9.42 -19.94 -23.12
N ARG A 591 -10.07 -19.00 -23.85
CA ARG A 591 -10.95 -19.28 -25.01
C ARG A 591 -10.43 -18.61 -26.30
N ALA A 592 -10.58 -19.32 -27.42
CA ALA A 592 -9.99 -19.07 -28.74
C ALA A 592 -10.71 -17.99 -29.58
N PRO A 593 -10.05 -17.38 -30.59
CA PRO A 593 -10.69 -16.52 -31.59
C PRO A 593 -11.42 -17.35 -32.68
N PRO A 594 -12.37 -16.74 -33.43
CA PRO A 594 -13.22 -17.44 -34.40
C PRO A 594 -12.44 -17.92 -35.65
N PRO A 595 -12.96 -18.89 -36.42
CA PRO A 595 -12.23 -19.49 -37.54
C PRO A 595 -12.15 -18.53 -38.73
N SER A 596 -10.92 -18.22 -39.17
CA SER A 596 -10.66 -17.72 -40.51
C SER A 596 -10.56 -18.88 -41.50
N SER A 597 -11.21 -18.71 -42.65
CA SER A 597 -11.23 -19.65 -43.76
C SER A 597 -9.90 -19.63 -44.52
N ASP A 598 -9.03 -20.62 -44.31
CA ASP A 598 -7.94 -20.91 -45.24
C ASP A 598 -7.52 -22.41 -45.19
N PRO A 599 -7.58 -23.17 -46.29
CA PRO A 599 -7.37 -24.61 -46.29
C PRO A 599 -5.95 -24.99 -46.73
N VAL A 600 -4.94 -24.76 -45.89
CA VAL A 600 -3.59 -25.34 -46.11
C VAL A 600 -2.94 -25.62 -44.76
N LEU A 601 -3.13 -26.85 -44.24
CA LEU A 601 -2.24 -27.61 -43.34
C LEU A 601 -3.03 -28.76 -42.68
N ALA A 602 -3.55 -29.66 -43.51
CA ALA A 602 -4.13 -30.93 -43.08
C ALA A 602 -3.19 -32.07 -43.46
N SER A 603 -2.13 -32.29 -42.67
CA SER A 603 -1.44 -33.59 -42.57
C SER A 603 -0.25 -33.47 -41.61
N VAL A 604 -0.44 -33.82 -40.35
CA VAL A 604 0.44 -34.65 -39.49
C VAL A 604 -0.31 -34.75 -38.15
N ASN A 605 -1.18 -35.75 -38.01
CA ASN A 605 -1.77 -36.09 -36.72
C ASN A 605 -1.76 -37.62 -36.58
N SER A 606 -0.64 -38.14 -36.08
CA SER A 606 -0.57 -39.44 -35.41
C SER A 606 0.69 -39.50 -34.57
N SER A 607 0.54 -39.95 -33.32
CA SER A 607 1.55 -40.25 -32.31
C SER A 607 2.25 -39.09 -31.60
N ALA A 608 1.57 -38.48 -30.62
CA ALA A 608 2.13 -38.19 -29.30
C ALA A 608 1.00 -37.78 -28.34
N SER A 609 0.76 -38.59 -27.32
CA SER A 609 -0.08 -38.25 -26.17
C SER A 609 0.63 -37.17 -25.34
N LEU A 610 0.22 -35.92 -25.46
CA LEU A 610 0.50 -34.88 -24.47
C LEU A 610 -0.59 -34.95 -23.39
N THR A 611 -0.39 -35.90 -22.48
CA THR A 611 -0.97 -35.87 -21.14
C THR A 611 -0.60 -34.56 -20.46
N ARG A 612 -1.59 -33.89 -19.85
CA ARG A 612 -1.43 -32.75 -18.92
C ARG A 612 -0.18 -32.94 -18.06
N SER A 613 0.88 -32.19 -18.37
CA SER A 613 2.06 -32.08 -17.52
C SER A 613 2.15 -30.64 -17.04
N SER A 614 2.24 -30.48 -15.73
CA SER A 614 2.74 -29.28 -15.06
C SER A 614 4.02 -28.82 -15.76
N SER A 615 4.00 -27.63 -16.35
CA SER A 615 5.19 -26.88 -16.75
C SER A 615 4.82 -25.40 -16.76
N SER A 616 5.46 -24.67 -15.85
CA SER A 616 5.13 -23.34 -15.39
C SER A 616 5.47 -22.27 -16.43
N VAL A 617 4.46 -21.71 -17.08
CA VAL A 617 4.59 -20.51 -17.93
C VAL A 617 3.81 -19.39 -17.26
N LEU A 618 4.52 -18.34 -16.84
CA LEU A 618 3.97 -17.20 -16.09
C LEU A 618 4.03 -15.93 -16.95
N ARG A 619 2.93 -15.15 -17.00
CA ARG A 619 2.91 -13.81 -17.63
C ARG A 619 3.20 -12.74 -16.58
N LEU A 620 4.24 -11.92 -16.77
CA LEU A 620 4.67 -10.66 -16.09
C LEU A 620 4.10 -10.23 -14.73
N VAL A 621 2.79 -10.29 -14.51
CA VAL A 621 2.09 -9.75 -13.32
C VAL A 621 2.58 -10.36 -11.99
N PRO A 622 2.90 -11.66 -11.86
CA PRO A 622 3.36 -12.19 -10.57
C PRO A 622 4.77 -11.76 -10.19
N LEU A 623 5.52 -11.08 -11.08
CA LEU A 623 6.80 -10.47 -10.71
C LEU A 623 6.61 -9.14 -9.95
N SER A 624 5.41 -8.54 -9.92
CA SER A 624 5.19 -7.26 -9.23
C SER A 624 5.18 -7.37 -7.71
N LEU A 625 4.63 -8.44 -7.16
CA LEU A 625 4.57 -8.69 -5.71
C LEU A 625 5.97 -8.92 -5.11
N PRO A 626 6.84 -9.77 -5.70
CA PRO A 626 8.22 -10.00 -5.25
C PRO A 626 9.12 -8.77 -5.35
N VAL A 627 8.99 -8.02 -6.46
CA VAL A 627 9.67 -6.72 -6.64
C VAL A 627 9.27 -5.74 -5.55
N SER A 628 7.99 -5.75 -5.15
CA SER A 628 7.49 -4.91 -4.07
C SER A 628 8.00 -5.34 -2.70
N THR A 629 8.09 -6.65 -2.42
CA THR A 629 8.61 -7.18 -1.15
C THR A 629 10.05 -6.71 -0.90
N LEU A 630 10.95 -6.91 -1.86
CA LEU A 630 12.34 -6.47 -1.73
C LEU A 630 12.43 -4.95 -1.62
N ALA A 631 11.73 -4.22 -2.49
CA ALA A 631 11.78 -2.77 -2.49
C ALA A 631 11.18 -2.15 -1.22
N ASN A 632 10.19 -2.78 -0.58
CA ASN A 632 9.65 -2.32 0.70
C ASN A 632 10.67 -2.45 1.82
N ALA A 633 11.36 -3.58 1.91
CA ALA A 633 12.43 -3.81 2.88
C ALA A 633 13.57 -2.78 2.70
N VAL A 634 14.04 -2.61 1.46
CA VAL A 634 15.10 -1.63 1.13
C VAL A 634 14.63 -0.20 1.38
N SER A 635 13.40 0.17 1.00
CA SER A 635 12.89 1.54 1.16
C SER A 635 12.81 2.02 2.61
N SER A 636 12.76 1.09 3.58
CA SER A 636 12.74 1.44 5.00
C SER A 636 14.03 2.10 5.48
N THR A 637 15.14 1.90 4.76
CA THR A 637 16.45 2.49 5.08
C THR A 637 16.65 3.88 4.47
N LEU A 638 15.76 4.33 3.57
CA LEU A 638 15.94 5.57 2.82
C LEU A 638 15.74 6.83 3.69
N GLY A 639 16.65 7.79 3.56
CA GLY A 639 16.57 9.12 4.16
C GLY A 639 17.18 9.22 5.57
N PRO A 640 17.26 10.44 6.13
CA PRO A 640 17.96 10.68 7.41
C PRO A 640 17.27 10.01 8.60
N LYS A 641 15.95 9.81 8.53
CA LYS A 641 15.15 9.05 9.51
C LYS A 641 14.89 7.60 9.05
N GLY A 642 15.70 7.09 8.12
CA GLY A 642 15.70 5.69 7.71
C GLY A 642 16.00 4.74 8.88
N ARG A 643 15.32 3.60 8.90
CA ARG A 643 15.38 2.60 9.97
C ARG A 643 16.46 1.56 9.70
N ASN A 644 16.93 0.92 10.76
CA ASN A 644 17.87 -0.20 10.68
C ASN A 644 17.15 -1.48 10.23
N VAL A 645 17.83 -2.30 9.45
CA VAL A 645 17.42 -3.66 9.10
C VAL A 645 18.34 -4.65 9.80
N LEU A 646 17.74 -5.67 10.44
CA LEU A 646 18.44 -6.76 11.10
C LEU A 646 18.48 -7.97 10.16
N ILE A 647 19.67 -8.49 9.92
CA ILE A 647 19.91 -9.65 9.05
C ILE A 647 20.55 -10.75 9.88
N GLU A 648 19.92 -11.92 9.89
CA GLU A 648 20.47 -13.11 10.53
C GLU A 648 21.75 -13.57 9.83
N SER A 649 22.77 -13.92 10.61
CA SER A 649 24.00 -14.55 10.10
C SER A 649 23.95 -16.04 10.41
N SER A 650 24.37 -16.88 9.46
CA SER A 650 24.47 -18.33 9.67
C SER A 650 25.51 -18.71 10.75
N PHE A 651 26.40 -17.79 11.11
CA PHE A 651 27.35 -17.94 12.20
C PHE A 651 27.68 -16.57 12.83
N GLY A 652 27.70 -16.49 14.16
CA GLY A 652 28.03 -15.26 14.90
C GLY A 652 26.83 -14.34 15.17
N SER A 653 27.12 -13.10 15.57
CA SER A 653 26.09 -12.09 15.89
C SER A 653 25.36 -11.59 14.63
N PRO A 654 24.07 -11.21 14.73
CA PRO A 654 23.30 -10.72 13.59
C PRO A 654 23.87 -9.40 13.07
N LYS A 655 23.77 -9.18 11.76
CA LYS A 655 24.24 -7.95 11.10
C LYS A 655 23.13 -6.90 11.17
N ILE A 656 23.46 -5.70 11.65
CA ILE A 656 22.58 -4.53 11.61
C ILE A 656 23.12 -3.62 10.50
N THR A 657 22.25 -3.19 9.59
CA THR A 657 22.66 -2.31 8.49
C THR A 657 21.56 -1.33 8.08
N LYS A 658 21.98 -0.20 7.51
CA LYS A 658 21.13 0.74 6.75
C LYS A 658 21.44 0.72 5.26
N ASP A 659 22.45 -0.04 4.83
CA ASP A 659 22.86 -0.10 3.44
C ASP A 659 21.84 -0.88 2.60
N GLY A 660 21.25 -0.21 1.61
CA GLY A 660 20.24 -0.76 0.74
C GLY A 660 20.72 -1.95 -0.09
N VAL A 661 21.98 -1.96 -0.53
CA VAL A 661 22.49 -3.09 -1.34
C VAL A 661 22.75 -4.33 -0.48
N THR A 662 23.23 -4.16 0.76
CA THR A 662 23.33 -5.25 1.72
C THR A 662 21.96 -5.87 2.01
N VAL A 663 20.93 -5.05 2.22
CA VAL A 663 19.55 -5.54 2.43
C VAL A 663 19.03 -6.25 1.19
N ALA A 664 19.20 -5.66 -0.01
CA ALA A 664 18.74 -6.27 -1.26
C ALA A 664 19.39 -7.63 -1.54
N LYS A 665 20.70 -7.78 -1.25
CA LYS A 665 21.44 -9.04 -1.43
C LYS A 665 21.08 -10.11 -0.40
N ALA A 666 20.61 -9.73 0.78
CA ALA A 666 20.23 -10.68 1.82
C ALA A 666 18.86 -11.33 1.59
N ILE A 667 18.01 -10.73 0.76
CA ILE A 667 16.66 -11.22 0.50
C ILE A 667 16.70 -12.32 -0.56
N THR A 668 16.29 -13.52 -0.17
CA THR A 668 16.05 -14.65 -1.08
C THR A 668 14.65 -15.19 -0.80
N LEU A 669 13.85 -15.34 -1.85
CA LEU A 669 12.48 -15.86 -1.73
C LEU A 669 12.45 -17.36 -2.08
N GLU A 670 11.55 -18.10 -1.43
CA GLU A 670 11.41 -19.56 -1.63
C GLU A 670 10.89 -19.90 -3.03
N ASP A 671 9.89 -19.14 -3.51
CA ASP A 671 9.39 -19.33 -4.86
C ASP A 671 10.41 -18.83 -5.89
N LYS A 672 10.74 -19.69 -6.86
CA LYS A 672 11.80 -19.41 -7.85
C LYS A 672 11.43 -18.28 -8.81
N PHE A 673 10.15 -18.10 -9.15
CA PHE A 673 9.71 -16.98 -9.99
C PHE A 673 9.78 -15.68 -9.19
N GLU A 674 9.34 -15.71 -7.94
CA GLU A 674 9.42 -14.55 -7.07
C GLU A 674 10.85 -14.11 -6.82
N ASN A 675 11.72 -15.08 -6.52
CA ASN A 675 13.14 -14.85 -6.31
C ASN A 675 13.84 -14.32 -7.56
N LEU A 676 13.40 -14.71 -8.76
CA LEU A 676 13.93 -14.16 -10.02
C LEU A 676 13.63 -12.66 -10.13
N GLY A 677 12.39 -12.23 -9.82
CA GLY A 677 12.02 -10.82 -9.77
C GLY A 677 12.80 -10.03 -8.72
N ALA A 678 12.95 -10.59 -7.52
CA ALA A 678 13.75 -9.99 -6.45
C ALA A 678 15.23 -9.83 -6.86
N LYS A 679 15.84 -10.87 -7.44
CA LYS A 679 17.24 -10.82 -7.91
C LYS A 679 17.49 -9.75 -8.96
N LEU A 680 16.55 -9.53 -9.87
CA LEU A 680 16.69 -8.49 -10.92
C LEU A 680 16.67 -7.08 -10.33
N ILE A 681 15.91 -6.84 -9.26
CA ILE A 681 15.95 -5.55 -8.54
C ILE A 681 17.22 -5.44 -7.67
N ALA A 682 17.65 -6.54 -7.05
CA ALA A 682 18.93 -6.57 -6.35
C ALA A 682 20.11 -6.28 -7.30
N GLU A 683 20.01 -6.70 -8.57
CA GLU A 683 20.99 -6.36 -9.62
C GLU A 683 21.01 -4.85 -9.92
N VAL A 684 19.85 -4.16 -9.90
CA VAL A 684 19.81 -2.68 -10.01
C VAL A 684 20.62 -2.04 -8.89
N ALA A 685 20.35 -2.45 -7.64
CA ALA A 685 21.09 -1.94 -6.49
C ALA A 685 22.60 -2.25 -6.61
N GLY A 686 22.96 -3.45 -7.09
CA GLY A 686 24.33 -3.87 -7.33
C GLY A 686 25.06 -3.00 -8.36
N LYS A 687 24.47 -2.81 -9.55
CA LYS A 687 25.07 -2.00 -10.64
C LYS A 687 25.24 -0.54 -10.24
N THR A 688 24.24 0.04 -9.60
CA THR A 688 24.34 1.43 -9.12
C THR A 688 25.46 1.55 -8.10
N ASN A 689 25.63 0.56 -7.21
CA ASN A 689 26.73 0.53 -6.25
C ASN A 689 28.11 0.40 -6.92
N GLU A 690 28.25 -0.44 -7.96
CA GLU A 690 29.51 -0.63 -8.67
C GLU A 690 30.00 0.64 -9.37
N VAL A 691 29.06 1.42 -9.94
CA VAL A 691 29.39 2.62 -10.74
C VAL A 691 29.46 3.89 -9.89
N ALA A 692 28.51 4.08 -8.98
CA ALA A 692 28.35 5.31 -8.22
C ALA A 692 28.75 5.16 -6.74
N GLY A 693 28.74 3.94 -6.19
CA GLY A 693 29.09 3.66 -4.79
C GLY A 693 28.10 4.17 -3.76
N ASP A 694 26.94 4.69 -4.19
CA ASP A 694 25.82 5.18 -3.38
C ASP A 694 24.54 5.22 -4.26
N GLY A 695 23.37 5.48 -3.68
CA GLY A 695 22.08 5.63 -4.37
C GLY A 695 21.32 4.32 -4.60
N THR A 696 21.78 3.22 -4.00
CA THR A 696 21.25 1.86 -4.16
C THR A 696 19.77 1.77 -3.75
N THR A 697 19.42 2.39 -2.62
CA THR A 697 18.05 2.47 -2.11
C THR A 697 17.15 3.30 -3.03
N THR A 698 17.64 4.43 -3.53
CA THR A 698 16.91 5.30 -4.48
C THR A 698 16.63 4.57 -5.79
N ALA A 699 17.65 3.89 -6.34
CA ALA A 699 17.51 3.10 -7.56
C ALA A 699 16.48 1.97 -7.40
N THR A 700 16.46 1.31 -6.24
CA THR A 700 15.48 0.25 -5.92
C THR A 700 14.05 0.79 -5.87
N VAL A 701 13.83 1.94 -5.20
CA VAL A 701 12.52 2.59 -5.12
C VAL A 701 12.03 3.05 -6.49
N LEU A 702 12.92 3.63 -7.30
CA LEU A 702 12.63 4.03 -8.67
C LEU A 702 12.29 2.82 -9.56
N ALA A 703 13.07 1.74 -9.46
CA ALA A 703 12.87 0.53 -10.25
C ALA A 703 11.50 -0.09 -9.96
N ARG A 704 11.11 -0.20 -8.67
CA ARG A 704 9.76 -0.62 -8.28
C ARG A 704 8.69 0.30 -8.88
N ALA A 705 8.85 1.62 -8.74
CA ALA A 705 7.85 2.57 -9.21
C ALA A 705 7.66 2.52 -10.74
N ILE A 706 8.75 2.52 -11.50
CA ILE A 706 8.72 2.41 -12.96
C ILE A 706 8.14 1.06 -13.37
N PHE A 707 8.57 -0.04 -12.75
CA PHE A 707 8.10 -1.39 -13.10
C PHE A 707 6.61 -1.55 -12.81
N SER A 708 6.14 -1.18 -11.62
CA SER A 708 4.72 -1.30 -11.25
C SER A 708 3.82 -0.49 -12.19
N GLU A 709 4.19 0.74 -12.52
CA GLU A 709 3.43 1.56 -13.47
C GLU A 709 3.53 1.03 -14.92
N THR A 710 4.67 0.48 -15.31
CA THR A 710 4.84 -0.17 -16.62
C THR A 710 3.95 -1.40 -16.72
N VAL A 711 3.96 -2.29 -15.72
CA VAL A 711 3.09 -3.47 -15.67
C VAL A 711 1.62 -3.06 -15.71
N LYS A 712 1.22 -2.00 -14.97
CA LYS A 712 -0.14 -1.46 -15.03
C LYS A 712 -0.55 -0.99 -16.42
N ASN A 713 0.38 -0.47 -17.24
CA ASN A 713 0.14 -0.03 -18.61
C ASN A 713 0.29 -1.17 -19.65
N VAL A 714 1.13 -2.18 -19.40
CA VAL A 714 1.27 -3.36 -20.25
C VAL A 714 0.11 -4.33 -20.10
N ALA A 715 -0.30 -4.63 -18.85
CA ALA A 715 -1.55 -5.38 -18.53
C ALA A 715 -2.78 -4.77 -19.19
N ALA A 716 -2.59 -3.56 -19.65
CA ALA A 716 -3.54 -2.64 -20.12
C ALA A 716 -3.72 -2.65 -21.64
N GLY A 717 -2.87 -3.40 -22.34
CA GLY A 717 -2.87 -3.50 -23.79
C GLY A 717 -2.01 -2.45 -24.48
N CYS A 718 -1.32 -1.58 -23.74
CA CYS A 718 -0.31 -0.70 -24.34
C CYS A 718 0.89 -1.53 -24.80
N ASN A 719 1.50 -1.12 -25.91
CA ASN A 719 2.66 -1.81 -26.44
C ASN A 719 3.86 -1.65 -25.50
N PRO A 720 4.42 -2.75 -24.94
CA PRO A 720 5.55 -2.68 -24.01
C PRO A 720 6.79 -2.00 -24.59
N MET A 721 7.02 -2.16 -25.90
CA MET A 721 8.18 -1.57 -26.58
C MET A 721 8.02 -0.07 -26.73
N ASP A 722 6.82 0.44 -27.00
CA ASP A 722 6.57 1.87 -27.08
C ASP A 722 6.54 2.53 -25.70
N LEU A 723 6.02 1.86 -24.67
CA LEU A 723 6.16 2.29 -23.28
C LEU A 723 7.64 2.44 -22.90
N ARG A 724 8.46 1.43 -23.20
CA ARG A 724 9.91 1.46 -22.97
C ARG A 724 10.60 2.61 -23.70
N ARG A 725 10.25 2.88 -24.96
CA ARG A 725 10.77 4.03 -25.72
C ARG A 725 10.41 5.36 -25.05
N GLY A 726 9.15 5.52 -24.62
CA GLY A 726 8.70 6.72 -23.91
C GLY A 726 9.39 6.91 -22.57
N ILE A 727 9.58 5.83 -21.80
CA ILE A 727 10.32 5.83 -20.54
C ILE A 727 11.77 6.26 -20.76
N GLN A 728 12.45 5.68 -21.76
CA GLN A 728 13.85 5.99 -22.05
C GLN A 728 14.01 7.46 -22.45
N ALA A 729 13.14 7.96 -23.34
CA ALA A 729 13.16 9.36 -23.76
C ALA A 729 12.96 10.32 -22.57
N ALA A 730 12.01 10.01 -21.68
CA ALA A 730 11.78 10.80 -20.47
C ALA A 730 12.98 10.79 -19.51
N VAL A 731 13.64 9.64 -19.33
CA VAL A 731 14.83 9.55 -18.49
C VAL A 731 15.99 10.35 -19.07
N ASP A 732 16.18 10.32 -20.39
CA ASP A 732 17.25 11.08 -21.03
C ASP A 732 17.04 12.59 -20.90
N ASP A 733 15.81 13.08 -21.05
CA ASP A 733 15.45 14.50 -20.85
C ASP A 733 15.62 14.93 -19.38
N VAL A 734 15.20 14.08 -18.41
CA VAL A 734 15.45 14.32 -16.98
C VAL A 734 16.94 14.42 -16.70
N VAL A 735 17.75 13.50 -17.23
CA VAL A 735 19.21 13.52 -17.03
C VAL A 735 19.83 14.77 -17.64
N GLU A 736 19.42 15.16 -18.85
CA GLU A 736 19.90 16.39 -19.50
C GLU A 736 19.54 17.63 -18.68
N PHE A 737 18.31 17.69 -18.16
CA PHE A 737 17.87 18.77 -17.28
C PHE A 737 18.72 18.85 -16.01
N LEU A 738 18.96 17.72 -15.35
CA LEU A 738 19.79 17.66 -14.14
C LEU A 738 21.24 18.09 -14.44
N GLN A 739 21.78 17.67 -15.58
CA GLN A 739 23.13 18.03 -15.99
C GLN A 739 23.29 19.52 -16.33
N LYS A 740 22.22 20.19 -16.75
CA LYS A 740 22.20 21.65 -16.94
C LYS A 740 22.12 22.45 -15.63
N HIS A 741 21.56 21.86 -14.58
CA HIS A 741 21.29 22.54 -13.29
C HIS A 741 22.24 22.11 -12.16
N LYS A 742 23.25 21.30 -12.47
CA LYS A 742 24.27 20.92 -11.48
C LYS A 742 25.12 22.11 -11.04
N ARG A 743 25.73 21.98 -9.87
CA ARG A 743 26.80 22.86 -9.40
C ARG A 743 28.10 22.06 -9.31
N ASP A 744 29.18 22.58 -9.88
CA ASP A 744 30.50 21.95 -9.76
C ASP A 744 31.13 22.27 -8.39
N ILE A 745 31.88 21.30 -7.85
CA ILE A 745 32.68 21.48 -6.64
C ILE A 745 34.11 21.81 -7.03
N THR A 746 34.64 22.91 -6.49
CA THR A 746 35.95 23.43 -6.90
C THR A 746 36.92 23.64 -5.74
N THR A 747 36.45 23.66 -4.50
CA THR A 747 37.29 23.94 -3.31
C THR A 747 37.39 22.76 -2.35
N SER A 748 38.49 22.66 -1.60
CA SER A 748 38.68 21.62 -0.57
C SER A 748 37.65 21.72 0.57
N GLU A 749 37.19 22.94 0.87
CA GLU A 749 36.12 23.19 1.86
C GLU A 749 34.77 22.60 1.41
N GLU A 750 34.41 22.75 0.13
CA GLU A 750 33.22 22.15 -0.44
C GLU A 750 33.30 20.61 -0.46
N VAL A 751 34.50 20.05 -0.72
CA VAL A 751 34.75 18.60 -0.63
C VAL A 751 34.55 18.10 0.81
N ALA A 752 35.10 18.80 1.79
CA ALA A 752 34.91 18.47 3.22
C ALA A 752 33.44 18.57 3.64
N GLN A 753 32.72 19.57 3.11
CA GLN A 753 31.29 19.75 3.36
C GLN A 753 30.49 18.57 2.82
N VAL A 754 30.70 18.18 1.56
CA VAL A 754 30.02 17.04 0.91
C VAL A 754 30.31 15.74 1.66
N ALA A 755 31.57 15.51 2.05
CA ALA A 755 31.97 14.34 2.80
C ALA A 755 31.32 14.30 4.20
N THR A 756 31.23 15.46 4.88
CA THR A 756 30.56 15.58 6.18
C THR A 756 29.07 15.24 6.09
N ILE A 757 28.40 15.76 5.06
CA ILE A 757 26.97 15.53 4.83
C ILE A 757 26.72 14.03 4.57
N SER A 758 27.54 13.43 3.70
CA SER A 758 27.44 12.02 3.34
C SER A 758 27.79 11.09 4.52
N ALA A 759 28.57 11.57 5.48
CA ALA A 759 28.91 10.87 6.72
C ALA A 759 27.88 11.08 7.85
N ASN A 760 26.62 11.42 7.52
CA ASN A 760 25.55 11.71 8.47
C ASN A 760 25.86 12.87 9.43
N GLY A 761 26.56 13.91 8.95
CA GLY A 761 26.90 15.10 9.72
C GLY A 761 28.18 14.97 10.54
N ASP A 762 28.96 13.91 10.36
CA ASP A 762 30.24 13.73 11.05
C ASP A 762 31.35 14.57 10.41
N GLU A 763 31.60 15.75 11.00
CA GLU A 763 32.64 16.68 10.53
C GLU A 763 34.05 16.08 10.59
N HIS A 764 34.30 15.13 11.50
CA HIS A 764 35.61 14.52 11.63
C HIS A 764 35.90 13.61 10.43
N ILE A 765 34.92 12.77 10.07
CA ILE A 765 34.97 11.92 8.87
C ILE A 765 35.14 12.79 7.62
N GLY A 766 34.34 13.85 7.48
CA GLY A 766 34.38 14.73 6.32
C GLY A 766 35.74 15.42 6.12
N LYS A 767 36.33 15.95 7.21
CA LYS A 767 37.66 16.56 7.17
C LYS A 767 38.75 15.54 6.83
N LEU A 768 38.69 14.32 7.36
CA LEU A 768 39.65 13.26 7.04
C LEU A 768 39.60 12.84 5.57
N ILE A 769 38.40 12.70 5.01
CA ILE A 769 38.21 12.37 3.58
C ILE A 769 38.74 13.50 2.69
N ALA A 770 38.41 14.76 3.00
CA ALA A 770 38.90 15.90 2.22
C ALA A 770 40.43 16.01 2.26
N ASN A 771 41.04 15.88 3.44
CA ASN A 771 42.50 15.87 3.60
C ASN A 771 43.15 14.72 2.81
N ALA A 772 42.54 13.53 2.82
CA ALA A 772 43.03 12.39 2.05
C ALA A 772 42.94 12.67 0.55
N MET A 773 41.82 13.22 0.05
CA MET A 773 41.62 13.58 -1.35
C MET A 773 42.58 14.68 -1.82
N GLU A 774 42.86 15.66 -0.97
CA GLU A 774 43.84 16.72 -1.25
C GLU A 774 45.26 16.16 -1.35
N LYS A 775 45.64 15.22 -0.47
CA LYS A 775 46.96 14.56 -0.50
C LYS A 775 47.18 13.68 -1.72
N VAL A 776 46.17 12.93 -2.17
CA VAL A 776 46.32 11.95 -3.27
C VAL A 776 45.95 12.52 -4.65
N GLY A 777 45.23 13.64 -4.70
CA GLY A 777 44.71 14.25 -5.92
C GLY A 777 43.47 13.52 -6.45
N LYS A 778 42.83 14.09 -7.49
CA LYS A 778 41.55 13.59 -8.05
C LYS A 778 41.60 12.14 -8.55
N GLU A 779 42.76 11.70 -9.02
CA GLU A 779 43.02 10.35 -9.56
C GLU A 779 43.64 9.39 -8.51
N GLY A 780 43.80 9.85 -7.27
CA GLY A 780 44.49 9.11 -6.23
C GLY A 780 43.59 8.09 -5.53
N VAL A 781 44.20 7.01 -5.03
CA VAL A 781 43.48 5.91 -4.37
C VAL A 781 43.43 6.17 -2.87
N ILE A 782 42.22 6.23 -2.33
CA ILE A 782 41.96 6.26 -0.88
C ILE A 782 41.34 4.93 -0.49
N THR A 783 41.92 4.26 0.50
CA THR A 783 41.46 2.97 1.03
C THR A 783 41.07 3.11 2.49
N VAL A 784 39.90 2.59 2.87
CA VAL A 784 39.42 2.57 4.25
C VAL A 784 39.67 1.17 4.84
N LYS A 785 40.38 1.09 5.97
CA LYS A 785 40.70 -0.16 6.69
C LYS A 785 40.21 -0.07 8.14
N GLU A 786 40.00 -1.22 8.77
CA GLU A 786 39.68 -1.30 10.19
C GLU A 786 40.94 -0.99 11.03
N GLY A 787 40.79 -0.09 11.99
CA GLY A 787 41.82 0.32 12.94
C GLY A 787 41.82 -0.57 14.18
N LYS A 788 42.95 -0.60 14.89
CA LYS A 788 43.09 -1.30 16.19
C LYS A 788 43.04 -0.33 17.37
N THR A 789 42.83 0.95 17.10
CA THR A 789 42.80 2.04 18.07
C THR A 789 41.39 2.57 18.24
N LEU A 790 41.14 3.33 19.30
CA LEU A 790 39.84 3.95 19.56
C LEU A 790 39.55 5.16 18.65
N GLN A 791 40.58 5.72 18.01
CA GLN A 791 40.50 6.95 17.21
C GLN A 791 40.79 6.65 15.74
N ASP A 792 40.21 7.45 14.84
CA ASP A 792 40.49 7.35 13.41
C ASP A 792 41.86 7.96 13.11
N GLU A 793 42.70 7.24 12.37
CA GLU A 793 44.09 7.63 12.13
C GLU A 793 44.42 7.57 10.64
N MET A 794 45.17 8.57 10.17
CA MET A 794 45.70 8.63 8.79
C MET A 794 47.20 8.27 8.73
N GLU A 795 47.93 8.20 9.85
CA GLU A 795 49.32 7.75 9.91
C GLU A 795 49.60 6.93 11.18
N SER A 796 50.25 5.77 11.03
CA SER A 796 50.64 4.88 12.12
C SER A 796 52.14 4.99 12.45
N GLN A 797 52.58 4.41 13.58
CA GLN A 797 54.00 4.23 13.92
C GLN A 797 54.82 3.74 12.71
N LYS A 798 55.83 4.52 12.34
CA LYS A 798 56.53 4.38 11.06
C LYS A 798 58.05 4.41 11.20
N VAL A 799 58.72 3.65 10.34
CA VAL A 799 60.14 3.79 10.03
C VAL A 799 60.23 4.62 8.76
N GLU A 800 60.92 5.75 8.82
CA GLU A 800 61.11 6.63 7.66
C GLU A 800 62.59 6.73 7.29
N PHE A 801 62.88 6.55 6.01
CA PHE A 801 64.21 6.74 5.45
C PHE A 801 64.15 7.70 4.27
N GLU A 802 65.06 8.67 4.28
CA GLU A 802 65.34 9.51 3.11
C GLU A 802 66.44 8.88 2.26
N LYS A 803 66.22 8.86 0.95
CA LYS A 803 67.11 8.29 -0.06
C LYS A 803 67.68 6.90 0.29
N PRO A 804 66.87 5.90 0.68
CA PRO A 804 67.40 4.57 0.96
C PRO A 804 67.85 3.84 -0.31
N LEU A 805 68.75 2.88 -0.14
CA LEU A 805 69.00 1.81 -1.12
C LEU A 805 67.98 0.69 -0.89
N ILE A 806 67.47 0.09 -1.96
CA ILE A 806 66.49 -0.99 -1.88
C ILE A 806 67.11 -2.28 -2.44
N LEU A 807 67.17 -3.32 -1.60
CA LEU A 807 67.48 -4.68 -2.01
C LEU A 807 66.17 -5.47 -2.15
N LEU A 808 65.92 -6.02 -3.34
CA LEU A 808 64.78 -6.90 -3.60
C LEU A 808 65.28 -8.33 -3.78
N SER A 809 64.64 -9.29 -3.11
CA SER A 809 64.91 -10.73 -3.28
C SER A 809 63.60 -11.50 -3.41
N GLU A 810 63.53 -12.41 -4.39
CA GLU A 810 62.40 -13.32 -4.52
C GLU A 810 62.48 -14.51 -3.54
N LYS A 811 63.66 -14.75 -2.95
CA LYS A 811 63.94 -15.86 -2.03
C LYS A 811 64.01 -15.39 -0.59
N LYS A 812 63.66 -16.30 0.32
CA LYS A 812 63.97 -16.18 1.74
C LYS A 812 65.47 -15.95 2.01
N ILE A 813 65.77 -14.95 2.84
CA ILE A 813 67.12 -14.59 3.26
C ILE A 813 67.32 -14.96 4.74
N SER A 814 68.16 -15.97 4.99
CA SER A 814 68.47 -16.43 6.36
C SER A 814 69.95 -16.26 6.72
N ALA A 815 70.84 -16.34 5.73
CA ALA A 815 72.29 -16.30 5.91
C ALA A 815 72.83 -14.86 5.82
N VAL A 816 73.79 -14.51 6.68
CA VAL A 816 74.38 -13.16 6.66
C VAL A 816 75.11 -12.86 5.35
N GLN A 817 75.69 -13.88 4.72
CA GLN A 817 76.49 -13.76 3.50
C GLN A 817 75.69 -13.13 2.35
N ASP A 818 74.38 -13.37 2.29
CA ASP A 818 73.50 -12.89 1.23
C ASP A 818 73.21 -11.38 1.32
N ILE A 819 73.44 -10.76 2.49
CA ILE A 819 73.19 -9.33 2.72
C ILE A 819 74.46 -8.49 2.93
N ILE A 820 75.63 -9.12 3.12
CA ILE A 820 76.91 -8.41 3.31
C ILE A 820 77.16 -7.36 2.21
N PRO A 821 77.04 -7.67 0.90
CA PRO A 821 77.33 -6.70 -0.16
C PRO A 821 76.42 -5.46 -0.10
N ALA A 822 75.15 -5.65 0.29
CA ALA A 822 74.19 -4.56 0.43
C ALA A 822 74.45 -3.72 1.69
N LEU A 823 74.84 -4.34 2.79
CA LEU A 823 75.26 -3.65 4.03
C LEU A 823 76.54 -2.83 3.80
N GLU A 824 77.51 -3.38 3.06
CA GLU A 824 78.74 -2.67 2.67
C GLU A 824 78.43 -1.47 1.77
N ALA A 825 77.58 -1.64 0.75
CA ALA A 825 77.17 -0.56 -0.15
C ALA A 825 76.43 0.56 0.60
N SER A 826 75.51 0.21 1.50
CA SER A 826 74.79 1.16 2.37
C SER A 826 75.75 1.94 3.28
N THR A 827 76.75 1.27 3.84
CA THR A 827 77.78 1.90 4.68
C THR A 827 78.68 2.84 3.87
N GLN A 828 79.17 2.39 2.71
CA GLN A 828 80.05 3.18 1.83
C GLN A 828 79.35 4.44 1.32
N LEU A 829 78.09 4.31 0.89
CA LEU A 829 77.29 5.41 0.36
C LEU A 829 76.66 6.29 1.45
N ARG A 830 76.74 5.88 2.72
CA ARG A 830 76.08 6.53 3.87
C ARG A 830 74.57 6.73 3.65
N ARG A 831 73.91 5.74 3.07
CA ARG A 831 72.48 5.74 2.77
C ARG A 831 71.78 4.63 3.55
N PRO A 832 70.55 4.82 4.05
CA PRO A 832 69.80 3.74 4.70
C PRO A 832 69.57 2.57 3.75
N LEU A 833 69.38 1.36 4.27
CA LEU A 833 69.09 0.15 3.49
C LEU A 833 67.70 -0.39 3.82
N VAL A 834 66.89 -0.65 2.79
CA VAL A 834 65.63 -1.39 2.92
C VAL A 834 65.76 -2.71 2.18
N ILE A 835 65.54 -3.82 2.87
CA ILE A 835 65.56 -5.17 2.31
C ILE A 835 64.13 -5.66 2.22
N ILE A 836 63.67 -5.98 1.01
CA ILE A 836 62.36 -6.57 0.74
C ILE A 836 62.58 -7.97 0.16
N ALA A 837 62.20 -9.00 0.92
CA ALA A 837 62.37 -10.40 0.50
C ALA A 837 61.17 -11.26 0.88
N GLU A 838 60.99 -12.44 0.27
CA GLU A 838 59.93 -13.40 0.63
C GLU A 838 59.79 -13.58 2.15
N ASP A 839 60.92 -13.83 2.81
CA ASP A 839 61.04 -13.85 4.26
C ASP A 839 62.49 -13.50 4.66
N ILE A 840 62.68 -12.92 5.85
CA ILE A 840 64.01 -12.54 6.35
C ILE A 840 64.09 -13.00 7.79
N ASP A 841 64.95 -13.98 8.07
CA ASP A 841 65.06 -14.60 9.39
C ASP A 841 66.51 -14.98 9.73
N GLY A 842 66.69 -15.78 10.78
CA GLY A 842 68.00 -16.32 11.17
C GLY A 842 69.05 -15.25 11.46
N GLU A 843 70.27 -15.52 11.01
CA GLU A 843 71.44 -14.66 11.25
C GLU A 843 71.33 -13.32 10.52
N ALA A 844 70.77 -13.32 9.31
CA ALA A 844 70.58 -12.11 8.50
C ALA A 844 69.72 -11.06 9.22
N LEU A 845 68.58 -11.48 9.79
CA LEU A 845 67.70 -10.58 10.54
C LEU A 845 68.37 -10.09 11.84
N ALA A 846 69.05 -10.98 12.56
CA ALA A 846 69.75 -10.63 13.80
C ALA A 846 70.84 -9.57 13.56
N VAL A 847 71.59 -9.69 12.46
CA VAL A 847 72.61 -8.70 12.05
C VAL A 847 71.98 -7.36 11.71
N CYS A 848 70.85 -7.33 11.00
CA CYS A 848 70.13 -6.08 10.71
C CYS A 848 69.66 -5.37 11.99
N ILE A 849 69.08 -6.13 12.93
CA ILE A 849 68.60 -5.60 14.22
C ILE A 849 69.77 -5.06 15.06
N LEU A 850 70.87 -5.81 15.16
CA LEU A 850 72.04 -5.40 15.94
C LEU A 850 72.71 -4.14 15.37
N ASN A 851 72.85 -4.03 14.05
CA ASN A 851 73.42 -2.84 13.41
C ASN A 851 72.52 -1.61 13.58
N LYS A 852 71.20 -1.79 13.56
CA LYS A 852 70.22 -0.74 13.85
C LYS A 852 70.28 -0.29 15.32
N LEU A 853 70.29 -1.22 16.27
CA LEU A 853 70.34 -0.91 17.71
C LEU A 853 71.65 -0.22 18.13
N ARG A 854 72.77 -0.54 17.47
CA ARG A 854 74.06 0.12 17.69
C ARG A 854 74.18 1.47 16.99
N GLY A 855 73.18 1.87 16.19
CA GLY A 855 73.21 3.09 15.39
C GLY A 855 74.26 3.10 14.28
N GLN A 856 74.83 1.93 13.95
CA GLN A 856 75.90 1.80 12.97
C GLN A 856 75.34 1.82 11.53
N LEU A 857 74.13 1.30 11.33
CA LEU A 857 73.45 1.30 10.03
C LEU A 857 71.96 1.54 10.21
N GLN A 858 71.39 2.39 9.36
CA GLN A 858 69.95 2.56 9.26
C GLN A 858 69.39 1.50 8.31
N VAL A 859 68.82 0.42 8.86
CA VAL A 859 68.30 -0.71 8.08
C VAL A 859 66.88 -1.09 8.48
N ALA A 860 66.05 -1.46 7.49
CA ALA A 860 64.74 -2.06 7.70
C ALA A 860 64.57 -3.29 6.80
N ALA A 861 63.91 -4.31 7.34
CA ALA A 861 63.60 -5.57 6.67
C ALA A 861 62.08 -5.71 6.56
N VAL A 862 61.58 -5.99 5.36
CA VAL A 862 60.15 -6.09 5.03
C VAL A 862 59.92 -7.36 4.22
N LYS A 863 58.78 -8.02 4.42
CA LYS A 863 58.38 -9.16 3.58
C LYS A 863 57.88 -8.70 2.21
N ALA A 864 58.13 -9.49 1.17
CA ALA A 864 57.62 -9.23 -0.17
C ALA A 864 56.09 -9.40 -0.23
N PRO A 865 55.37 -8.62 -1.05
CA PRO A 865 53.90 -8.60 -1.08
C PRO A 865 53.20 -9.83 -1.74
N GLY A 866 53.87 -10.98 -1.91
CA GLY A 866 53.28 -12.26 -2.38
C GLY A 866 53.56 -12.64 -3.85
N PHE A 867 54.09 -13.87 -4.03
CA PHE A 867 54.43 -14.71 -5.22
C PHE A 867 55.26 -14.14 -6.41
N GLU A 868 55.98 -15.09 -7.05
CA GLU A 868 57.29 -15.07 -7.71
C GLU A 868 57.55 -14.03 -8.83
N GLY A 869 58.77 -13.48 -8.87
CA GLY A 869 59.26 -12.60 -9.92
C GLY A 869 60.78 -12.35 -9.84
N HIS A 870 61.45 -12.41 -11.00
CA HIS A 870 62.92 -12.44 -11.14
C HIS A 870 63.67 -11.23 -10.52
N PRO A 871 64.79 -11.47 -9.81
CA PRO A 871 65.64 -10.42 -9.25
C PRO A 871 66.77 -10.00 -10.19
N ASP A 872 67.01 -8.70 -10.33
CA ASP A 872 68.35 -8.15 -10.58
C ASP A 872 68.45 -6.66 -10.20
N MET A 873 69.50 -6.35 -9.42
CA MET A 873 70.04 -5.03 -9.01
C MET A 873 69.27 -4.16 -8.01
N LEU A 874 70.04 -3.39 -7.21
CA LEU A 874 69.58 -2.46 -6.18
C LEU A 874 68.76 -1.31 -6.80
N GLY A 875 67.60 -1.01 -6.22
CA GLY A 875 66.79 0.16 -6.55
C GLY A 875 67.12 1.38 -5.68
N SER A 876 66.71 2.57 -6.13
CA SER A 876 66.87 3.84 -5.42
C SER A 876 65.59 4.67 -5.50
N THR A 877 65.28 5.40 -4.42
CA THR A 877 64.05 6.18 -4.28
C THR A 877 64.31 7.39 -3.39
N GLY A 878 63.50 8.45 -3.49
CA GLY A 878 63.65 9.66 -2.68
C GLY A 878 63.31 9.47 -1.21
N SER A 879 62.27 8.71 -0.87
CA SER A 879 61.97 8.33 0.52
C SER A 879 61.16 7.03 0.61
N ILE A 880 61.23 6.36 1.77
CA ILE A 880 60.43 5.18 2.12
C ILE A 880 59.85 5.34 3.52
N THR A 881 58.58 4.98 3.68
CA THR A 881 57.87 4.91 4.96
C THR A 881 57.35 3.49 5.17
N ILE A 882 57.78 2.81 6.23
CA ILE A 882 57.37 1.43 6.57
C ILE A 882 56.58 1.44 7.87
N THR A 883 55.41 0.82 7.87
CA THR A 883 54.55 0.60 9.04
C THR A 883 54.45 -0.90 9.32
N LYS A 884 53.65 -1.29 10.34
CA LYS A 884 53.43 -2.71 10.63
C LYS A 884 52.80 -3.47 9.45
N GLU A 885 51.92 -2.83 8.70
CA GLU A 885 51.07 -3.50 7.69
C GLU A 885 51.36 -3.02 6.25
N ASP A 886 51.94 -1.83 6.08
CA ASP A 886 52.13 -1.20 4.76
C ASP A 886 53.56 -0.66 4.58
N THR A 887 54.09 -0.74 3.35
CA THR A 887 55.34 -0.08 2.93
C THR A 887 55.06 0.86 1.78
N ILE A 888 55.41 2.13 1.95
CA ILE A 888 55.18 3.22 1.00
C ILE A 888 56.53 3.68 0.45
N ILE A 889 56.67 3.66 -0.87
CA ILE A 889 57.89 4.06 -1.58
C ILE A 889 57.56 5.32 -2.38
N LEU A 890 58.30 6.41 -2.17
CA LEU A 890 58.05 7.72 -2.80
C LEU A 890 59.26 8.19 -3.60
N ASN A 891 59.00 8.77 -4.77
CA ASN A 891 60.02 9.32 -5.70
C ASN A 891 61.05 8.28 -6.16
N GLY A 892 60.59 7.13 -6.67
CA GLY A 892 61.48 6.12 -7.26
C GLY A 892 62.30 6.69 -8.43
N GLU A 893 63.59 6.38 -8.49
CA GLU A 893 64.51 6.88 -9.54
C GLU A 893 64.42 6.06 -10.86
N GLY A 894 63.37 5.26 -11.03
CA GLY A 894 63.13 4.45 -12.22
C GLY A 894 62.72 5.27 -13.44
N SER A 895 62.89 4.70 -14.64
CA SER A 895 62.50 5.35 -15.89
C SER A 895 60.98 5.56 -15.98
N LYS A 896 60.54 6.81 -16.23
CA LYS A 896 59.13 7.15 -16.46
C LYS A 896 58.55 6.45 -17.68
N ASP A 897 59.36 6.18 -18.70
CA ASP A 897 58.94 5.46 -19.91
C ASP A 897 58.65 3.99 -19.58
N ALA A 898 59.47 3.36 -18.74
CA ALA A 898 59.24 1.99 -18.27
C ALA A 898 57.97 1.87 -17.41
N LEU A 899 57.69 2.88 -16.58
CA LEU A 899 56.44 2.95 -15.80
C LEU A 899 55.21 3.08 -16.71
N THR A 900 55.28 3.94 -17.72
CA THR A 900 54.18 4.14 -18.69
C THR A 900 53.93 2.87 -19.49
N GLN A 901 54.98 2.23 -20.02
CA GLN A 901 54.88 0.94 -20.72
C GLN A 901 54.28 -0.15 -19.83
N ARG A 902 54.62 -0.18 -18.54
CA ARG A 902 54.05 -1.16 -17.61
C ARG A 902 52.56 -0.92 -17.36
N CYS A 903 52.14 0.33 -17.22
CA CYS A 903 50.73 0.70 -17.11
C CYS A 903 49.94 0.28 -18.35
N GLU A 904 50.48 0.47 -19.55
CA GLU A 904 49.86 0.02 -20.80
C GLU A 904 49.75 -1.50 -20.91
N GLN A 905 50.79 -2.23 -20.51
CA GLN A 905 50.73 -3.70 -20.44
C GLN A 905 49.61 -4.19 -19.50
N ILE A 906 49.47 -3.60 -18.31
CA ILE A 906 48.43 -3.99 -17.36
C ILE A 906 47.04 -3.70 -17.92
N ARG A 907 46.82 -2.54 -18.55
CA ARG A 907 45.56 -2.23 -19.23
C ARG A 907 45.24 -3.22 -20.35
N GLY A 908 46.25 -3.66 -21.10
CA GLY A 908 46.10 -4.66 -22.15
C GLY A 908 45.62 -6.01 -21.61
N VAL A 909 46.19 -6.49 -20.50
CA VAL A 909 45.77 -7.76 -19.86
C VAL A 909 44.35 -7.63 -19.28
N MET A 910 44.01 -6.51 -18.66
CA MET A 910 42.66 -6.30 -18.12
C MET A 910 41.56 -6.28 -19.19
N ALA A 911 41.90 -5.88 -20.41
CA ALA A 911 40.97 -5.85 -21.54
C ALA A 911 40.74 -7.24 -22.16
N ASP A 912 41.52 -8.26 -21.77
CA ASP A 912 41.35 -9.62 -22.24
C ASP A 912 40.09 -10.25 -21.60
N PRO A 913 39.10 -10.72 -22.40
CA PRO A 913 37.89 -11.36 -21.89
C PRO A 913 38.15 -12.65 -21.08
N SER A 914 39.32 -13.27 -21.25
CA SER A 914 39.72 -14.49 -20.53
C SER A 914 40.26 -14.23 -19.12
N THR A 915 40.59 -12.99 -18.76
CA THR A 915 41.04 -12.62 -17.42
C THR A 915 39.87 -12.63 -16.44
N SER A 916 40.06 -13.30 -15.30
CA SER A 916 39.02 -13.42 -14.27
C SER A 916 38.72 -12.08 -13.60
N GLU A 917 37.49 -11.90 -13.08
CA GLU A 917 37.12 -10.67 -12.35
C GLU A 917 38.03 -10.41 -11.13
N TYR A 918 38.44 -11.46 -10.43
CA TYR A 918 39.42 -11.37 -9.34
C TYR A 918 40.77 -10.81 -9.81
N GLU A 919 41.27 -11.29 -10.96
CA GLU A 919 42.52 -10.79 -11.54
C GLU A 919 42.38 -9.36 -12.05
N LYS A 920 41.24 -9.00 -12.67
CA LYS A 920 40.98 -7.63 -13.11
C LYS A 920 40.98 -6.66 -11.93
N GLU A 921 40.34 -7.03 -10.82
CA GLU A 921 40.35 -6.22 -9.59
C GLU A 921 41.78 -6.00 -9.07
N LYS A 922 42.60 -7.06 -9.03
CA LYS A 922 44.00 -6.97 -8.57
C LYS A 922 44.90 -6.19 -9.53
N LEU A 923 44.69 -6.34 -10.84
CA LEU A 923 45.39 -5.59 -11.87
C LEU A 923 45.00 -4.10 -11.85
N GLN A 924 43.73 -3.79 -11.59
CA GLN A 924 43.24 -2.42 -11.42
C GLN A 924 43.84 -1.75 -10.19
N GLU A 925 43.89 -2.46 -9.05
CA GLU A 925 44.56 -2.00 -7.83
C GLU A 925 46.04 -1.69 -8.08
N ARG A 926 46.72 -2.58 -8.82
CA ARG A 926 48.14 -2.41 -9.17
C ARG A 926 48.36 -1.26 -10.15
N LEU A 927 47.50 -1.11 -11.16
CA LEU A 927 47.55 -0.01 -12.12
C LEU A 927 47.39 1.33 -11.40
N ALA A 928 46.40 1.43 -10.51
CA ALA A 928 46.12 2.64 -9.76
C ALA A 928 47.29 3.03 -8.82
N LYS A 929 47.94 2.04 -8.19
CA LYS A 929 49.18 2.23 -7.41
C LYS A 929 50.39 2.65 -8.25
N LEU A 930 50.42 2.30 -9.54
CA LEU A 930 51.48 2.70 -10.47
C LEU A 930 51.22 4.07 -11.10
N SER A 931 49.96 4.48 -11.25
CA SER A 931 49.57 5.73 -11.91
C SER A 931 49.27 6.90 -10.96
N GLY A 932 49.02 6.67 -9.66
CA GLY A 932 48.62 7.71 -8.69
C GLY A 932 49.13 7.54 -7.26
N GLY A 933 48.87 8.52 -6.39
CA GLY A 933 49.20 8.49 -4.95
C GLY A 933 48.18 7.70 -4.13
N VAL A 934 48.60 7.12 -3.00
CA VAL A 934 47.76 6.26 -2.14
C VAL A 934 47.64 6.85 -0.72
N ALA A 935 46.41 6.94 -0.21
CA ALA A 935 46.12 7.27 1.19
C ALA A 935 45.30 6.14 1.83
N VAL A 936 45.61 5.84 3.10
CA VAL A 936 44.89 4.82 3.88
C VAL A 936 44.27 5.50 5.10
N ILE A 937 42.96 5.36 5.26
CA ILE A 937 42.22 5.80 6.45
C ILE A 937 41.96 4.57 7.32
N ARG A 938 42.38 4.60 8.59
CA ARG A 938 42.12 3.52 9.55
C ARG A 938 41.02 3.95 10.52
N VAL A 939 39.92 3.21 10.55
CA VAL A 939 38.72 3.53 11.34
C VAL A 939 38.81 2.92 12.73
N GLY A 940 38.78 3.75 13.76
CA GLY A 940 38.80 3.33 15.16
C GLY A 940 37.41 3.17 15.76
N GLY A 941 37.30 2.41 16.86
CA GLY A 941 36.03 2.20 17.58
C GLY A 941 36.19 1.28 18.79
N SER A 942 35.14 1.21 19.62
CA SER A 942 35.15 0.48 20.89
C SER A 942 34.76 -1.00 20.74
N SER A 943 34.15 -1.38 19.62
CA SER A 943 33.75 -2.75 19.30
C SER A 943 33.84 -3.04 17.80
N GLU A 944 33.97 -4.32 17.43
CA GLU A 944 34.03 -4.77 16.02
C GLU A 944 32.78 -4.37 15.22
N VAL A 945 31.60 -4.42 15.86
CA VAL A 945 30.33 -4.01 15.24
C VAL A 945 30.30 -2.51 14.98
N GLU A 946 30.77 -1.69 15.92
CA GLU A 946 30.87 -0.23 15.75
C GLU A 946 31.89 0.15 14.67
N VAL A 947 33.06 -0.49 14.67
CA VAL A 947 34.10 -0.27 13.66
C VAL A 947 33.59 -0.64 12.27
N GLY A 948 32.85 -1.75 12.14
CA GLY A 948 32.20 -2.16 10.90
C GLY A 948 31.21 -1.12 10.38
N GLU A 949 30.29 -0.65 11.23
CA GLU A 949 29.30 0.39 10.85
C GLU A 949 29.98 1.70 10.46
N LYS A 950 30.98 2.13 11.24
CA LYS A 950 31.71 3.38 10.99
C LYS A 950 32.54 3.30 9.71
N LYS A 951 33.13 2.13 9.42
CA LYS A 951 33.83 1.87 8.15
C LYS A 951 32.88 1.96 6.96
N ASP A 952 31.70 1.38 7.05
CA ASP A 952 30.68 1.48 5.99
C ASP A 952 30.34 2.98 5.75
N ARG A 953 30.15 3.78 6.81
CA ARG A 953 29.98 5.24 6.70
C ARG A 953 31.14 5.96 6.01
N PHE A 954 32.39 5.59 6.32
CA PHE A 954 33.57 6.17 5.66
C PHE A 954 33.62 5.82 4.17
N VAL A 955 33.26 4.59 3.80
CA VAL A 955 33.24 4.13 2.41
C VAL A 955 32.16 4.85 1.62
N ASP A 956 30.94 4.95 2.16
CA ASP A 956 29.82 5.65 1.52
C ASP A 956 30.13 7.14 1.32
N ALA A 957 30.62 7.80 2.38
CA ALA A 957 31.01 9.21 2.31
C ALA A 957 32.14 9.46 1.30
N LEU A 958 33.12 8.56 1.23
CA LEU A 958 34.22 8.65 0.26
C LEU A 958 33.69 8.50 -1.18
N ASN A 959 32.81 7.54 -1.43
CA ASN A 959 32.23 7.30 -2.75
C ASN A 959 31.36 8.47 -3.21
N ALA A 960 30.47 8.95 -2.34
CA ALA A 960 29.61 10.11 -2.61
C ALA A 960 30.44 11.37 -2.91
N THR A 961 31.53 11.59 -2.16
CA THR A 961 32.42 12.74 -2.37
C THR A 961 33.18 12.64 -3.68
N ARG A 962 33.68 11.45 -4.06
CA ARG A 962 34.30 11.23 -5.39
C ARG A 962 33.31 11.50 -6.51
N ALA A 963 32.11 10.94 -6.42
CA ALA A 963 31.04 11.13 -7.38
C ALA A 963 30.67 12.62 -7.55
N ALA A 964 30.66 13.36 -6.44
CA ALA A 964 30.37 14.79 -6.42
C ALA A 964 31.49 15.62 -7.07
N VAL A 965 32.76 15.27 -6.85
CA VAL A 965 33.92 15.94 -7.46
C VAL A 965 34.01 15.65 -8.96
N GLU A 966 33.61 14.46 -9.41
CA GLU A 966 33.62 14.06 -10.82
C GLU A 966 32.54 14.75 -11.64
N GLU A 967 31.27 14.71 -11.19
CA GLU A 967 30.12 15.13 -11.99
C GLU A 967 29.36 16.34 -11.43
N GLY A 968 29.71 16.83 -10.24
CA GLY A 968 29.00 17.92 -9.57
C GLY A 968 27.85 17.44 -8.68
N ILE A 969 27.15 18.40 -8.09
CA ILE A 969 26.10 18.19 -7.07
C ILE A 969 24.76 18.81 -7.47
N LEU A 970 23.72 18.30 -6.82
CA LEU A 970 22.33 18.70 -6.96
C LEU A 970 21.69 18.92 -5.58
N PRO A 971 20.56 19.67 -5.48
CA PRO A 971 19.78 19.72 -4.26
C PRO A 971 19.23 18.33 -3.91
N GLY A 972 19.55 17.86 -2.70
CA GLY A 972 19.32 16.48 -2.29
C GLY A 972 17.88 16.17 -1.84
N GLY A 973 17.71 15.03 -1.18
CA GLY A 973 16.41 14.62 -0.62
C GLY A 973 15.35 14.29 -1.69
N GLY A 974 15.79 13.96 -2.90
CA GLY A 974 14.92 13.77 -4.07
C GLY A 974 14.38 15.06 -4.69
N THR A 975 14.81 16.24 -4.22
CA THR A 975 14.34 17.55 -4.71
C THR A 975 14.66 17.74 -6.18
N ALA A 976 15.90 17.46 -6.60
CA ALA A 976 16.30 17.62 -8.00
C ALA A 976 15.44 16.80 -8.98
N LEU A 977 15.10 15.56 -8.63
CA LEU A 977 14.21 14.69 -9.42
C LEU A 977 12.79 15.27 -9.51
N LEU A 978 12.26 15.82 -8.41
CA LEU A 978 10.94 16.48 -8.41
C LEU A 978 10.89 17.70 -9.34
N LYS A 979 11.94 18.52 -9.32
CA LYS A 979 12.02 19.70 -10.19
C LYS A 979 12.13 19.31 -11.66
N ALA A 980 12.91 18.27 -11.96
CA ALA A 980 12.99 17.72 -13.31
C ALA A 980 11.63 17.20 -13.80
N ALA A 981 10.83 16.58 -12.92
CA ALA A 981 9.49 16.09 -13.25
C ALA A 981 8.54 17.19 -13.77
N ALA A 982 8.63 18.39 -13.18
CA ALA A 982 7.79 19.52 -13.55
C ALA A 982 8.16 20.13 -14.92
N GLN A 983 9.37 19.88 -15.41
CA GLN A 983 9.89 20.46 -16.67
C GLN A 983 9.86 19.48 -17.86
N LEU A 984 9.49 18.22 -17.62
CA LEU A 984 9.32 17.19 -18.66
C LEU A 984 8.25 17.59 -19.69
N SER A 985 8.71 18.07 -20.86
CA SER A 985 7.88 18.61 -21.95
C SER A 985 8.15 17.96 -23.31
N ILE A 986 8.47 16.67 -23.30
CA ILE A 986 8.73 15.87 -24.51
C ILE A 986 7.45 15.67 -25.31
N LYS A 987 7.55 15.78 -26.64
CA LYS A 987 6.49 15.41 -27.58
C LYS A 987 6.74 13.98 -28.11
N PRO A 988 6.04 12.96 -27.60
CA PRO A 988 6.17 11.58 -28.04
C PRO A 988 5.51 11.34 -29.41
N ASP A 989 5.93 10.28 -30.11
CA ASP A 989 5.43 9.94 -31.44
C ASP A 989 4.02 9.33 -31.42
N ASN A 990 3.70 8.63 -30.34
CA ASN A 990 2.44 7.91 -30.17
C ASN A 990 1.97 7.92 -28.70
N PHE A 991 0.74 7.48 -28.51
CA PHE A 991 0.07 7.47 -27.20
C PHE A 991 0.79 6.60 -26.16
N ASP A 992 1.30 5.43 -26.55
CA ASP A 992 2.00 4.52 -25.62
C ASP A 992 3.33 5.12 -25.14
N GLN A 993 4.05 5.81 -26.02
CA GLN A 993 5.23 6.58 -25.61
C GLN A 993 4.85 7.75 -24.67
N GLN A 994 3.69 8.40 -24.88
CA GLN A 994 3.19 9.43 -23.97
C GLN A 994 2.88 8.89 -22.58
N LEU A 995 2.32 7.68 -22.51
CA LEU A 995 2.16 6.97 -21.25
C LEU A 995 3.51 6.61 -20.63
N GLY A 996 4.49 6.17 -21.44
CA GLY A 996 5.87 5.94 -20.99
C GLY A 996 6.51 7.18 -20.33
N VAL A 997 6.32 8.36 -20.92
CA VAL A 997 6.78 9.64 -20.32
C VAL A 997 6.06 9.92 -19.00
N SER A 998 4.75 9.64 -18.94
CA SER A 998 3.94 9.84 -17.74
C SER A 998 4.32 8.89 -16.60
N ILE A 999 4.75 7.66 -16.91
CA ILE A 999 5.29 6.70 -15.94
C ILE A 999 6.49 7.30 -15.22
N VAL A 1000 7.47 7.84 -15.97
CA VAL A 1000 8.66 8.47 -15.40
C VAL A 1000 8.30 9.69 -14.56
N ARG A 1001 7.42 10.57 -15.07
CA ARG A 1001 6.96 11.77 -14.35
C ARG A 1001 6.39 11.42 -12.97
N ASN A 1002 5.64 10.33 -12.86
CA ASN A 1002 5.07 9.89 -11.59
C ASN A 1002 6.09 9.15 -10.72
N ALA A 1003 6.90 8.27 -11.32
CA ALA A 1003 7.85 7.42 -10.60
C ALA A 1003 8.95 8.22 -9.90
N ILE A 1004 9.47 9.27 -10.52
CA ILE A 1004 10.54 10.10 -9.94
C ILE A 1004 10.10 10.92 -8.71
N THR A 1005 8.79 10.97 -8.41
CA THR A 1005 8.28 11.56 -7.16
C THR A 1005 8.41 10.64 -5.95
N GLN A 1006 8.60 9.33 -6.18
CA GLN A 1006 8.57 8.32 -5.12
C GLN A 1006 9.72 8.40 -4.13
N PRO A 1007 10.98 8.69 -4.53
CA PRO A 1007 12.09 8.84 -3.57
C PRO A 1007 11.80 9.91 -2.50
N ALA A 1008 11.39 11.12 -2.92
CA ALA A 1008 11.06 12.20 -2.00
C ALA A 1008 9.88 11.84 -1.07
N LYS A 1009 8.81 11.22 -1.63
CA LYS A 1009 7.67 10.72 -0.81
C LYS A 1009 8.13 9.71 0.23
N SER A 1010 9.05 8.82 -0.14
CA SER A 1010 9.54 7.74 0.73
C SER A 1010 10.42 8.30 1.86
N ILE A 1011 11.27 9.28 1.57
CA ILE A 1011 12.07 10.00 2.58
C ILE A 1011 11.17 10.69 3.60
N VAL A 1012 10.16 11.44 3.13
CA VAL A 1012 9.21 12.15 4.02
C VAL A 1012 8.36 11.17 4.82
N LYS A 1013 7.90 10.07 4.21
CA LYS A 1013 7.15 9.01 4.89
C LYS A 1013 7.98 8.35 6.00
N ASN A 1014 9.25 8.06 5.75
CA ASN A 1014 10.14 7.48 6.76
C ASN A 1014 10.39 8.44 7.93
N ALA A 1015 10.31 9.76 7.69
CA ALA A 1015 10.34 10.77 8.72
C ALA A 1015 9.04 10.88 9.56
N GLY A 1016 8.01 10.09 9.24
CA GLY A 1016 6.71 10.10 9.92
C GLY A 1016 5.77 11.22 9.47
N LEU A 1017 6.03 11.82 8.30
CA LEU A 1017 5.29 12.95 7.74
C LEU A 1017 4.56 12.55 6.45
N GLU A 1018 3.60 13.36 6.02
CA GLU A 1018 2.76 13.07 4.86
C GLU A 1018 3.45 13.43 3.53
N GLY A 1019 4.07 12.43 2.90
CA GLY A 1019 4.88 12.61 1.69
C GLY A 1019 4.16 13.26 0.52
N ALA A 1020 2.88 12.96 0.31
CA ALA A 1020 2.10 13.54 -0.78
C ALA A 1020 1.89 15.05 -0.63
N VAL A 1021 1.65 15.53 0.60
CA VAL A 1021 1.44 16.95 0.90
C VAL A 1021 2.72 17.74 0.70
N VAL A 1022 3.84 17.25 1.24
CA VAL A 1022 5.14 17.91 1.12
C VAL A 1022 5.59 18.00 -0.34
N VAL A 1023 5.51 16.89 -1.06
CA VAL A 1023 5.88 16.86 -2.49
C VAL A 1023 4.96 17.76 -3.33
N GLY A 1024 3.65 17.75 -3.08
CA GLY A 1024 2.71 18.65 -3.74
C GLY A 1024 3.10 20.11 -3.55
N LYS A 1025 3.39 20.53 -2.31
CA LYS A 1025 3.84 21.90 -2.03
C LYS A 1025 5.15 22.26 -2.73
N LEU A 1026 6.11 21.34 -2.80
CA LEU A 1026 7.38 21.55 -3.52
C LEU A 1026 7.21 21.69 -5.04
N MET A 1027 6.21 21.00 -5.60
CA MET A 1027 5.89 21.01 -7.03
C MET A 1027 4.98 22.18 -7.43
N ASP A 1028 4.21 22.74 -6.50
CA ASP A 1028 3.27 23.84 -6.76
C ASP A 1028 3.89 25.20 -6.39
N GLU A 1029 4.09 25.46 -5.09
CA GLU A 1029 4.50 26.76 -4.56
C GLU A 1029 5.98 27.04 -4.85
N TYR A 1030 6.80 26.00 -4.78
CA TYR A 1030 8.25 26.12 -4.94
C TYR A 1030 8.77 25.64 -6.30
N ALA A 1031 7.88 25.40 -7.28
CA ALA A 1031 8.24 24.84 -8.58
C ALA A 1031 9.37 25.60 -9.29
N GLY A 1032 9.34 26.94 -9.20
CA GLY A 1032 10.29 27.85 -9.85
C GLY A 1032 11.63 28.01 -9.13
N ASP A 1033 11.77 27.48 -7.91
CA ASP A 1033 13.03 27.49 -7.16
C ASP A 1033 13.62 26.07 -7.15
N PHE A 1034 14.69 25.89 -7.91
CA PHE A 1034 15.34 24.60 -8.10
C PHE A 1034 15.94 24.07 -6.79
N ASN A 1035 16.48 24.96 -5.94
CA ASN A 1035 17.17 24.58 -4.71
C ASN A 1035 16.21 24.41 -3.54
N LYS A 1036 15.00 24.98 -3.61
CA LYS A 1036 14.01 24.86 -2.55
C LYS A 1036 13.45 23.44 -2.45
N GLY A 1037 13.74 22.80 -1.32
CA GLY A 1037 13.33 21.45 -0.98
C GLY A 1037 12.81 21.35 0.46
N PHE A 1038 12.79 20.13 0.99
CA PHE A 1038 12.29 19.84 2.33
C PHE A 1038 13.33 19.07 3.15
N ASP A 1039 13.77 19.66 4.25
CA ASP A 1039 14.61 19.00 5.25
C ASP A 1039 13.72 18.08 6.09
N SER A 1040 13.72 16.79 5.75
CA SER A 1040 12.94 15.76 6.47
C SER A 1040 13.45 15.44 7.89
N ALA A 1041 14.70 15.82 8.22
CA ALA A 1041 15.22 15.65 9.57
C ALA A 1041 14.55 16.66 10.53
N LYS A 1042 14.44 17.92 10.09
CA LYS A 1042 13.88 19.04 10.86
C LYS A 1042 12.40 19.32 10.60
N GLY A 1043 11.87 18.91 9.45
CA GLY A 1043 10.48 19.15 9.04
C GLY A 1043 10.25 20.52 8.40
N GLU A 1044 11.25 21.12 7.73
CA GLU A 1044 11.21 22.51 7.26
C GLU A 1044 11.50 22.64 5.75
N TYR A 1045 10.94 23.67 5.11
CA TYR A 1045 11.23 23.99 3.70
C TYR A 1045 12.43 24.93 3.60
N VAL A 1046 13.54 24.43 3.07
CA VAL A 1046 14.83 25.12 3.06
C VAL A 1046 15.41 25.19 1.66
N ASP A 1047 16.39 26.08 1.45
CA ASP A 1047 17.31 25.90 0.32
C ASP A 1047 18.20 24.70 0.66
N MET A 1048 18.08 23.62 -0.11
CA MET A 1048 18.72 22.35 0.18
C MET A 1048 20.23 22.46 0.13
N ILE A 1049 20.78 23.22 -0.81
CA ILE A 1049 22.23 23.38 -0.96
C ILE A 1049 22.77 24.21 0.21
N ALA A 1050 22.12 25.30 0.57
CA ALA A 1050 22.52 26.14 1.70
C ALA A 1050 22.39 25.41 3.04
N ALA A 1051 21.40 24.53 3.18
CA ALA A 1051 21.22 23.67 4.34
C ALA A 1051 22.20 22.48 4.40
N GLY A 1052 23.03 22.28 3.37
CA GLY A 1052 23.95 21.16 3.28
C GLY A 1052 23.24 19.83 3.02
N ILE A 1053 22.15 19.82 2.27
CA ILE A 1053 21.43 18.62 1.84
C ILE A 1053 21.58 18.52 0.32
N LEU A 1054 22.56 17.74 -0.12
CA LEU A 1054 22.94 17.62 -1.52
C LEU A 1054 23.12 16.15 -1.91
N ASP A 1055 22.89 15.86 -3.18
CA ASP A 1055 23.13 14.54 -3.78
C ASP A 1055 24.11 14.69 -4.97
N PRO A 1056 25.08 13.79 -5.17
CA PRO A 1056 25.94 13.82 -6.35
C PRO A 1056 25.15 13.56 -7.63
N LEU A 1057 25.43 14.31 -8.72
CA LEU A 1057 24.76 14.10 -10.02
C LEU A 1057 24.97 12.68 -10.53
N LYS A 1058 26.21 12.15 -10.41
CA LYS A 1058 26.55 10.78 -10.84
C LYS A 1058 25.64 9.74 -10.17
N VAL A 1059 25.37 9.89 -8.88
CA VAL A 1059 24.51 8.97 -8.10
C VAL A 1059 23.07 9.01 -8.61
N VAL A 1060 22.48 10.21 -8.70
CA VAL A 1060 21.08 10.39 -9.16
C VAL A 1060 20.90 9.92 -10.60
N ARG A 1061 21.83 10.27 -11.49
CA ARG A 1061 21.83 9.89 -12.91
C ARG A 1061 21.95 8.39 -13.10
N THR A 1062 22.90 7.76 -12.41
CA THR A 1062 23.16 6.31 -12.51
C THR A 1062 21.98 5.53 -11.96
N GLY A 1063 21.49 5.89 -10.76
CA GLY A 1063 20.35 5.22 -10.14
C GLY A 1063 19.08 5.30 -10.99
N LEU A 1064 18.79 6.46 -11.62
CA LEU A 1064 17.63 6.60 -12.51
C LEU A 1064 17.78 5.77 -13.79
N ARG A 1065 18.97 5.76 -14.40
CA ARG A 1065 19.25 5.00 -15.63
C ARG A 1065 19.20 3.50 -15.40
N ASP A 1066 19.82 3.00 -14.33
CA ASP A 1066 19.82 1.58 -13.99
C ASP A 1066 18.42 1.09 -13.65
N ALA A 1067 17.69 1.86 -12.83
CA ALA A 1067 16.30 1.58 -12.48
C ALA A 1067 15.41 1.51 -13.72
N SER A 1068 15.49 2.51 -14.59
CA SER A 1068 14.72 2.55 -15.85
C SER A 1068 15.11 1.41 -16.79
N GLY A 1069 16.41 1.16 -16.95
CA GLY A 1069 16.94 0.13 -17.85
C GLY A 1069 16.43 -1.26 -17.49
N VAL A 1070 16.54 -1.65 -16.21
CA VAL A 1070 16.06 -2.96 -15.74
C VAL A 1070 14.54 -3.00 -15.67
N ALA A 1071 13.87 -1.99 -15.10
CA ALA A 1071 12.41 -1.99 -14.96
C ALA A 1071 11.69 -2.01 -16.32
N SER A 1072 12.17 -1.23 -17.30
CA SER A 1072 11.58 -1.23 -18.65
C SER A 1072 11.89 -2.51 -19.41
N LEU A 1073 13.06 -3.13 -19.20
CA LEU A 1073 13.39 -4.43 -19.76
C LEU A 1073 12.46 -5.51 -19.19
N LEU A 1074 12.28 -5.54 -17.87
CA LEU A 1074 11.33 -6.42 -17.20
C LEU A 1074 9.91 -6.21 -17.75
N GLY A 1075 9.49 -4.96 -17.96
CA GLY A 1075 8.18 -4.65 -18.56
C GLY A 1075 7.98 -5.22 -19.96
N THR A 1076 9.05 -5.55 -20.69
CA THR A 1076 9.00 -6.15 -22.03
C THR A 1076 9.07 -7.70 -22.04
N THR A 1077 9.26 -8.35 -20.89
CA THR A 1077 9.52 -9.79 -20.78
C THR A 1077 8.24 -10.63 -20.82
N GLU A 1078 7.87 -11.24 -21.95
CA GLU A 1078 6.62 -12.03 -22.02
C GLU A 1078 6.69 -13.38 -21.27
N VAL A 1079 7.87 -14.00 -21.18
CA VAL A 1079 8.06 -15.37 -20.65
C VAL A 1079 9.24 -15.42 -19.69
N ALA A 1080 9.03 -15.99 -18.50
CA ALA A 1080 10.08 -16.38 -17.56
C ALA A 1080 10.15 -17.91 -17.44
N ILE A 1081 11.36 -18.45 -17.43
CA ILE A 1081 11.63 -19.90 -17.32
C ILE A 1081 12.50 -20.11 -16.07
N VAL A 1082 12.07 -21.00 -15.18
CA VAL A 1082 12.82 -21.39 -13.99
C VAL A 1082 12.92 -22.92 -13.91
N ASP A 1083 13.97 -23.42 -13.26
CA ASP A 1083 14.11 -24.86 -13.04
C ASP A 1083 12.99 -25.40 -12.16
N ALA A 1084 12.43 -26.55 -12.53
CA ALA A 1084 11.44 -27.23 -11.69
C ALA A 1084 12.03 -27.53 -10.29
N PRO A 1085 11.20 -27.63 -9.24
CA PRO A 1085 11.66 -28.08 -7.94
C PRO A 1085 12.22 -29.51 -8.07
N GLU A 1086 13.38 -29.78 -7.47
CA GLU A 1086 13.88 -31.14 -7.40
C GLU A 1086 12.91 -31.97 -6.55
N LYS A 1087 12.50 -33.14 -7.06
CA LYS A 1087 11.78 -34.11 -6.22
C LYS A 1087 12.77 -34.60 -5.18
N GLY A 1088 12.56 -34.22 -3.92
CA GLY A 1088 13.37 -34.69 -2.81
C GLY A 1088 13.48 -36.23 -2.81
N PRO A 1089 14.56 -36.81 -2.27
CA PRO A 1089 14.71 -38.25 -2.20
C PRO A 1089 13.50 -38.83 -1.47
N SER A 1090 12.77 -39.74 -2.13
CA SER A 1090 11.69 -40.50 -1.54
C SER A 1090 12.21 -41.19 -0.27
N GLY A 1091 11.83 -40.67 0.90
CA GLY A 1091 12.19 -41.23 2.18
C GLY A 1091 11.74 -42.69 2.27
N PRO A 1092 12.49 -43.58 2.97
CA PRO A 1092 12.12 -44.98 3.07
C PRO A 1092 10.72 -45.12 3.67
N MET A 1093 9.83 -45.84 2.98
CA MET A 1093 8.53 -46.25 3.50
C MET A 1093 8.71 -46.92 4.86
N GLY A 1094 8.12 -46.35 5.90
CA GLY A 1094 8.04 -46.94 7.22
C GLY A 1094 7.34 -48.30 7.15
N GLY A 1095 8.12 -49.36 7.36
CA GLY A 1095 7.65 -50.74 7.37
C GLY A 1095 6.68 -50.99 8.53
N MET A 1096 5.61 -51.70 8.22
CA MET A 1096 4.69 -52.33 9.17
C MET A 1096 5.45 -53.05 10.29
N GLY A 1097 5.05 -52.78 11.53
CA GLY A 1097 5.40 -53.61 12.68
C GLY A 1097 4.87 -55.03 12.51
N GLY A 1098 5.72 -56.01 12.79
CA GLY A 1098 5.31 -57.42 12.81
C GLY A 1098 6.48 -58.39 12.88
N MET A 1099 6.83 -58.78 14.12
CA MET A 1099 7.46 -60.05 14.51
C MET A 1099 8.88 -60.40 14.04
N GLY A 1100 9.76 -60.53 15.05
CA GLY A 1100 10.44 -61.81 15.28
C GLY A 1100 11.95 -61.83 15.14
N GLY A 1101 12.63 -61.91 16.29
CA GLY A 1101 13.67 -62.93 16.47
C GLY A 1101 15.14 -62.51 16.39
N MET A 1102 15.75 -62.49 17.58
CA MET A 1102 17.01 -63.18 17.91
C MET A 1102 18.38 -62.58 17.50
N GLY A 1103 19.18 -62.35 18.55
CA GLY A 1103 20.65 -62.47 18.58
C GLY A 1103 21.40 -61.26 18.00
N GLY A 1104 22.36 -60.65 18.67
CA GLY A 1104 23.11 -61.00 19.85
C GLY A 1104 24.35 -60.11 19.88
N MET A 1105 24.62 -59.54 21.05
CA MET A 1105 25.95 -59.30 21.64
C MET A 1105 27.13 -58.82 20.76
N GLY A 1106 27.72 -57.72 21.25
CA GLY A 1106 29.15 -57.38 21.11
C GLY A 1106 29.34 -56.06 20.36
N GLY A 1107 29.78 -54.94 20.94
CA GLY A 1107 30.52 -54.73 22.18
C GLY A 1107 31.82 -53.99 21.85
N MET A 1108 31.97 -52.78 22.39
CA MET A 1108 33.22 -52.04 22.70
C MET A 1108 34.08 -51.63 21.48
N MET A 1109 34.63 -50.41 21.39
CA MET A 1109 34.96 -49.36 22.35
C MET A 1109 34.67 -47.97 21.78
#